data_AF-A0A091M9Q3-F1
#
_entry.id   AF-A0A091M9Q3-F1
#
_cell.length_a   1.000
_cell.length_b   1.000
_cell.length_c   1.000
_cell.angle_alpha   90.00
_cell.angle_beta   90.00
_cell.angle_gamma   90.00
#
_symmetry.space_group_name_H-M   'P 1'
#
loop_
_entity.id
_entity.type
_entity.pdbx_description
1 polymer ?
#
loop_
_entity_poly.entity_id
_entity_poly.type
_entity_poly.pdbx_seq_one_letter_code
_entity_poly.pdbx_strand_id
1 'polypeptide(L)'
;VKIVYYRALYPFESRSHDEITIQPGDIVMVDESQTGEPGWLGGELKGKTGWFPANYAEKIPENEVPASVKPAVEAAAAPKVSVHETTTSLGTPASTECTTTANNWADFSSTWPTNTSEKPETDNWDAWAPQPSLTVPSAGQMRQRSAFTPATVTGSSPSPVLGQGEKVEGLQAQALYPWRAKKDNHLNFNKNDIITVLEQQDMWWFGEVQGQKGWFPKSYVKLISGPIRKSTSMDSGSSESPASLKRVASPATKATMSGEEYIAMYTYESSEQGDLTFQQGDMILVTKKDGDWWTGTLGDKSGVFPSNYVRLKDSEAPGAAGKTGSLGKKPEIAQVIASYTATGPEQLTLAPGQLILIRKKNPGGWWEGELQARGKKRQIGWFPANYVKLLSPGTSKTTPTELPKSTALPSVCQVIGMYDYTAQNDDELAFNKGQIINVLNKEDPDWWKGEVNGQVGLFPSNYVKLTTDMDPSQQWCADLHLLDMLTPTERKRQGYIHELIVTEENYVNDLQLVTEIFQKPLMESELLTEKEVAMIFVNWKELIMCNIKLLKALRVRKKMSGEKMPVKMIGDILTAQLPHMQPYIRFCSCQLNGAALIQQKTDEVPEFKEFVKRLAMDPRCKGMPLSSFLLKPMQRVTRYPLIIKNIIENTPENHPDHSHLKHALEKAEELCSQVNEGVREKENSDRLEWIQAHVQCEGLSEQLVFNSVTNCLGPRKFLHSGKLYKAKSNKELYGFLFNDFLLLTQIIKPLGSSGTDKVFSPKSNLQYKMYKTPIFLNEVLVKLPTDPSGDEPIFHISHIDRVYTLRAESINERTAWVQKIKAASELYIETEKKKREKAYLVRSQRATGIGRLMVNIVEGIELKPCRSHGKSNPYCEVTMGSQCHITKTIQDTLNPKWNSNCQFFIKDLEQDVLCITVFERDQFSPDDFLGRTEIRVADIKKDQGSKGPVTKCLLLHEVPTGEIVVRLDLQLFDEP
;
A
#
# COMPACT_ATOMS: atom_id res chain seq x y z
N VAL A 1 -7.63 -31.90 -5.79
CA VAL A 1 -8.82 -31.64 -4.97
C VAL A 1 -8.56 -32.26 -3.60
N LYS A 2 -8.24 -31.44 -2.60
CA LYS A 2 -8.04 -31.92 -1.23
C LYS A 2 -9.38 -31.75 -0.54
N ILE A 3 -10.18 -32.81 -0.54
CA ILE A 3 -11.50 -32.81 0.07
C ILE A 3 -11.34 -32.99 1.58
N VAL A 4 -11.95 -32.10 2.34
CA VAL A 4 -11.91 -32.05 3.80
C VAL A 4 -13.33 -31.87 4.32
N TYR A 5 -13.66 -32.47 5.46
CA TYR A 5 -14.99 -32.37 6.06
C TYR A 5 -15.00 -31.34 7.19
N TYR A 6 -16.05 -30.52 7.21
CA TYR A 6 -16.29 -29.53 8.25
C TYR A 6 -17.64 -29.80 8.92
N ARG A 7 -17.72 -29.69 10.25
CA ARG A 7 -18.96 -29.77 11.02
C ARG A 7 -19.44 -28.37 11.36
N ALA A 8 -20.68 -28.04 11.00
CA ALA A 8 -21.29 -26.76 11.34
C ALA A 8 -21.53 -26.63 12.86
N LEU A 9 -21.10 -25.52 13.45
CA LEU A 9 -21.28 -25.17 14.87
C LEU A 9 -22.46 -24.22 15.07
N TYR A 10 -22.73 -23.36 14.10
CA TYR A 10 -23.77 -22.34 14.15
C TYR A 10 -24.65 -22.41 12.89
N PRO A 11 -25.95 -22.05 12.98
CA PRO A 11 -26.81 -22.01 11.81
C PRO A 11 -26.43 -20.84 10.90
N PHE A 12 -26.46 -21.06 9.60
CA PHE A 12 -26.27 -20.01 8.59
C PHE A 12 -27.28 -20.21 7.46
N GLU A 13 -28.07 -19.17 7.17
CA GLU A 13 -29.06 -19.17 6.09
C GLU A 13 -28.51 -18.44 4.87
N SER A 14 -28.54 -19.09 3.71
CA SER A 14 -28.09 -18.55 2.42
C SER A 14 -28.93 -17.34 2.00
N ARG A 15 -28.27 -16.22 1.71
CA ARG A 15 -28.87 -14.93 1.32
C ARG A 15 -28.79 -14.68 -0.18
N SER A 16 -27.97 -15.46 -0.89
CA SER A 16 -27.77 -15.43 -2.34
C SER A 16 -27.71 -16.85 -2.91
N HIS A 17 -27.69 -16.97 -4.23
CA HIS A 17 -27.77 -18.26 -4.95
C HIS A 17 -26.45 -19.04 -4.96
N ASP A 18 -25.35 -18.39 -4.60
CA ASP A 18 -24.00 -18.93 -4.47
C ASP A 18 -23.66 -19.36 -3.03
N GLU A 19 -24.52 -19.08 -2.04
CA GLU A 19 -24.37 -19.50 -0.65
C GLU A 19 -25.13 -20.80 -0.33
N ILE A 20 -24.68 -21.54 0.68
CA ILE A 20 -25.36 -22.75 1.17
C ILE A 20 -25.84 -22.59 2.60
N THR A 21 -27.10 -22.99 2.86
CA THR A 21 -27.66 -23.01 4.22
C THR A 21 -27.12 -24.22 5.00
N ILE A 22 -26.60 -23.98 6.21
CA ILE A 22 -26.07 -25.01 7.12
C ILE A 22 -26.73 -24.90 8.50
N GLN A 23 -26.95 -26.04 9.17
CA GLN A 23 -27.47 -26.11 10.54
C GLN A 23 -26.44 -26.75 11.48
N PRO A 24 -26.42 -26.42 12.78
CA PRO A 24 -25.49 -27.04 13.74
C PRO A 24 -25.53 -28.56 13.67
N GLY A 25 -24.36 -29.18 13.49
CA GLY A 25 -24.19 -30.62 13.33
C GLY A 25 -24.15 -31.13 11.88
N ASP A 26 -24.50 -30.31 10.88
CA ASP A 26 -24.33 -30.68 9.47
C ASP A 26 -22.84 -30.89 9.14
N ILE A 27 -22.53 -31.88 8.29
CA ILE A 27 -21.17 -32.17 7.83
C ILE A 27 -21.06 -31.77 6.36
N VAL A 28 -20.27 -30.73 6.09
CA VAL A 28 -20.07 -30.13 4.77
C VAL A 28 -18.75 -30.61 4.19
N MET A 29 -18.78 -31.04 2.93
CA MET A 29 -17.61 -31.46 2.18
C MET A 29 -16.96 -30.25 1.51
N VAL A 30 -15.79 -29.82 1.98
CA VAL A 30 -15.10 -28.61 1.53
C VAL A 30 -13.90 -28.98 0.66
N ASP A 31 -13.80 -28.37 -0.52
CA ASP A 31 -12.59 -28.43 -1.34
C ASP A 31 -11.70 -27.23 -0.99
N GLU A 32 -10.63 -27.46 -0.22
CA GLU A 32 -9.69 -26.41 0.19
C GLU A 32 -8.94 -25.76 -0.99
N SER A 33 -9.09 -26.28 -2.21
CA SER A 33 -8.55 -25.66 -3.43
C SER A 33 -9.46 -24.60 -4.06
N GLN A 34 -10.71 -24.46 -3.61
CA GLN A 34 -11.58 -23.37 -4.02
C GLN A 34 -11.26 -22.08 -3.26
N THR A 35 -10.92 -21.01 -3.98
CA THR A 35 -10.60 -19.69 -3.41
C THR A 35 -11.82 -18.75 -3.51
N GLY A 36 -12.41 -18.40 -2.37
CA GLY A 36 -13.50 -17.42 -2.24
C GLY A 36 -13.08 -16.16 -1.48
N GLU A 37 -14.05 -15.35 -1.03
CA GLU A 37 -13.78 -14.20 -0.15
C GLU A 37 -13.10 -14.66 1.16
N PRO A 38 -12.16 -13.88 1.72
CA PRO A 38 -11.50 -14.23 2.98
C PRO A 38 -12.50 -14.50 4.11
N GLY A 39 -12.41 -15.68 4.72
CA GLY A 39 -13.32 -16.09 5.79
C GLY A 39 -14.55 -16.88 5.32
N TRP A 40 -14.64 -17.25 4.04
CA TRP A 40 -15.67 -18.14 3.50
C TRP A 40 -15.08 -19.47 3.01
N LEU A 41 -15.84 -20.56 3.18
CA LEU A 41 -15.51 -21.89 2.68
C LEU A 41 -16.51 -22.31 1.61
N GLY A 42 -16.01 -22.83 0.51
CA GLY A 42 -16.81 -23.42 -0.56
C GLY A 42 -17.01 -24.90 -0.29
N GLY A 43 -18.25 -25.34 -0.09
CA GLY A 43 -18.54 -26.71 0.28
C GLY A 43 -19.83 -27.26 -0.29
N GLU A 44 -19.93 -28.58 -0.24
CA GLU A 44 -21.09 -29.35 -0.67
C GLU A 44 -21.78 -29.99 0.53
N LEU A 45 -23.09 -29.76 0.64
CA LEU A 45 -23.96 -30.40 1.63
C LEU A 45 -25.21 -30.92 0.92
N LYS A 46 -25.46 -32.23 1.00
CA LYS A 46 -26.66 -32.90 0.43
C LYS A 46 -26.84 -32.63 -1.09
N GLY A 47 -25.75 -32.61 -1.86
CA GLY A 47 -25.77 -32.38 -3.31
C GLY A 47 -25.94 -30.92 -3.75
N LYS A 48 -25.94 -29.98 -2.79
CA LYS A 48 -25.89 -28.54 -3.08
C LYS A 48 -24.50 -28.02 -2.78
N THR A 49 -23.94 -27.23 -3.68
CA THR A 49 -22.66 -26.54 -3.52
C THR A 49 -22.89 -25.06 -3.26
N GLY A 50 -22.17 -24.48 -2.30
CA GLY A 50 -22.21 -23.05 -2.07
C GLY A 50 -21.24 -22.60 -0.98
N TRP A 51 -21.19 -21.30 -0.75
CA TRP A 51 -20.32 -20.67 0.23
C TRP A 51 -21.00 -20.55 1.59
N PHE A 52 -20.23 -20.75 2.67
CA PHE A 52 -20.64 -20.47 4.04
C PHE A 52 -19.47 -19.90 4.87
N PRO A 53 -19.72 -19.16 5.96
CA PRO A 53 -18.66 -18.56 6.76
C PRO A 53 -17.77 -19.62 7.44
N ALA A 54 -16.46 -19.48 7.30
CA ALA A 54 -15.47 -20.42 7.83
C ALA A 54 -15.55 -20.56 9.36
N ASN A 55 -15.86 -19.47 10.07
CA ASN A 55 -16.01 -19.47 11.53
C ASN A 55 -17.33 -20.08 12.04
N TYR A 56 -18.22 -20.51 11.13
CA TYR A 56 -19.47 -21.18 11.48
C TYR A 56 -19.33 -22.71 11.49
N ALA A 57 -18.17 -23.24 11.12
CA ALA A 57 -17.90 -24.67 11.13
C ALA A 57 -16.46 -24.97 11.60
N GLU A 58 -16.24 -26.19 12.09
CA GLU A 58 -14.93 -26.68 12.48
C GLU A 58 -14.49 -27.85 11.59
N LYS A 59 -13.19 -27.97 11.33
CA LYS A 59 -12.63 -29.07 10.54
C LYS A 59 -12.63 -30.36 11.35
N ILE A 60 -13.20 -31.43 10.79
CA ILE A 60 -13.23 -32.75 11.44
C ILE A 60 -12.33 -33.77 10.71
N PRO A 61 -11.70 -34.71 11.43
CA PRO A 61 -10.86 -35.74 10.83
C PRO A 61 -11.70 -36.85 10.17
N GLU A 62 -11.17 -37.54 9.15
CA GLU A 62 -11.91 -38.48 8.28
C GLU A 62 -12.53 -39.70 9.00
N ASN A 63 -12.02 -40.03 10.18
CA ASN A 63 -12.51 -41.07 11.08
C ASN A 63 -13.81 -40.70 11.80
N GLU A 64 -14.18 -39.42 11.84
CA GLU A 64 -15.42 -38.91 12.47
C GLU A 64 -16.56 -38.64 11.46
N VAL A 65 -16.32 -38.93 10.17
CA VAL A 65 -17.30 -38.71 9.09
C VAL A 65 -18.24 -39.92 8.98
N PRO A 66 -19.57 -39.74 9.11
CA PRO A 66 -20.54 -40.83 8.95
C PRO A 66 -20.46 -41.50 7.59
N ALA A 67 -20.61 -42.84 7.55
CA ALA A 67 -20.52 -43.65 6.34
C ALA A 67 -21.53 -43.23 5.24
N SER A 68 -22.62 -42.56 5.59
CA SER A 68 -23.64 -42.05 4.68
C SER A 68 -23.21 -40.83 3.84
N VAL A 69 -22.08 -40.19 4.17
CA VAL A 69 -21.59 -38.98 3.49
C VAL A 69 -20.40 -39.28 2.56
N LYS A 70 -19.89 -40.53 2.57
CA LYS A 70 -18.80 -40.96 1.68
C LYS A 70 -19.37 -41.40 0.32
N PRO A 71 -18.83 -40.93 -0.82
CA PRO A 71 -19.30 -41.36 -2.13
C PRO A 71 -19.04 -42.85 -2.35
N ALA A 72 -20.07 -43.58 -2.84
CA ALA A 72 -19.99 -45.00 -3.14
C ALA A 72 -19.13 -45.23 -4.39
N VAL A 73 -18.01 -45.94 -4.26
CA VAL A 73 -17.19 -46.36 -5.39
C VAL A 73 -17.70 -47.71 -5.90
N GLU A 74 -18.28 -47.71 -7.09
CA GLU A 74 -18.60 -48.92 -7.87
C GLU A 74 -17.30 -49.66 -8.22
N ALA A 75 -17.15 -50.88 -7.73
CA ALA A 75 -16.08 -51.79 -8.14
C ALA A 75 -16.61 -52.77 -9.20
N ALA A 76 -16.17 -52.58 -10.45
CA ALA A 76 -16.36 -53.54 -11.53
C ALA A 76 -15.54 -54.82 -11.28
N ALA A 77 -16.15 -55.96 -11.58
CA ALA A 77 -15.69 -57.29 -11.23
C ALA A 77 -14.72 -57.94 -12.26
N ALA A 78 -13.69 -58.60 -11.69
CA ALA A 78 -13.10 -59.91 -12.04
C ALA A 78 -12.23 -60.09 -13.33
N PRO A 79 -11.33 -61.12 -13.40
CA PRO A 79 -11.18 -62.27 -12.49
C PRO A 79 -9.74 -62.62 -11.98
N LYS A 80 -9.79 -63.60 -11.06
CA LYS A 80 -8.82 -64.28 -10.17
C LYS A 80 -7.66 -65.03 -10.84
N VAL A 81 -6.56 -65.24 -10.09
CA VAL A 81 -5.78 -66.50 -9.88
C VAL A 81 -4.96 -66.35 -8.56
N SER A 82 -5.41 -66.93 -7.41
CA SER A 82 -4.87 -68.09 -6.63
C SER A 82 -3.50 -67.88 -5.94
N VAL A 83 -3.17 -68.28 -4.69
CA VAL A 83 -3.47 -69.50 -3.90
C VAL A 83 -3.29 -69.22 -2.37
N HIS A 84 -3.96 -70.03 -1.54
CA HIS A 84 -3.83 -70.34 -0.08
C HIS A 84 -2.40 -70.31 0.53
N GLU A 85 -2.18 -70.20 1.85
CA GLU A 85 -2.64 -71.03 3.01
C GLU A 85 -2.62 -70.19 4.33
N THR A 86 -3.65 -70.17 5.21
CA THR A 86 -3.89 -71.02 6.41
C THR A 86 -2.64 -71.20 7.31
N THR A 87 -2.59 -70.80 8.59
CA THR A 87 -3.32 -71.39 9.74
C THR A 87 -3.06 -70.60 11.05
N THR A 88 -4.13 -70.39 11.86
CA THR A 88 -4.31 -70.58 13.33
C THR A 88 -3.11 -70.43 14.32
N SER A 89 -3.21 -69.98 15.59
CA SER A 89 -4.28 -69.53 16.50
C SER A 89 -3.71 -69.42 17.94
N LEU A 90 -4.38 -68.65 18.83
CA LEU A 90 -4.45 -68.77 20.31
C LEU A 90 -3.17 -68.43 21.13
N GLY A 91 -3.19 -67.78 22.30
CA GLY A 91 -4.25 -67.23 23.16
C GLY A 91 -3.67 -66.84 24.55
N THR A 92 -4.17 -65.73 25.11
CA THR A 92 -4.56 -65.52 26.55
C THR A 92 -3.50 -65.67 27.71
N PRO A 93 -3.79 -65.30 28.98
CA PRO A 93 -3.42 -64.00 29.60
C PRO A 93 -2.70 -64.06 30.98
N ALA A 94 -2.40 -62.86 31.56
CA ALA A 94 -2.22 -62.51 33.00
C ALA A 94 -1.00 -63.12 33.75
N SER A 95 -0.36 -62.56 34.79
CA SER A 95 -0.40 -61.33 35.62
C SER A 95 0.76 -61.42 36.64
N THR A 96 1.41 -60.32 37.07
CA THR A 96 1.75 -59.94 38.49
C THR A 96 2.79 -58.81 38.60
N GLU A 97 2.35 -57.68 39.21
CA GLU A 97 2.97 -56.90 40.32
C GLU A 97 4.30 -56.14 40.11
N CYS A 98 4.64 -55.02 40.75
CA CYS A 98 4.04 -53.86 41.45
C CYS A 98 5.27 -52.95 41.74
N THR A 99 5.27 -51.62 41.53
CA THR A 99 5.20 -50.61 42.62
C THR A 99 5.04 -49.18 42.06
N THR A 100 3.99 -48.49 42.52
CA THR A 100 3.84 -47.06 42.94
C THR A 100 4.84 -46.02 42.41
N THR A 101 4.42 -44.92 41.76
CA THR A 101 3.65 -43.80 42.33
C THR A 101 2.68 -43.15 41.34
N ALA A 102 1.49 -42.78 41.86
CA ALA A 102 0.40 -42.07 41.18
C ALA A 102 0.61 -40.53 41.29
N ASN A 103 0.03 -39.64 40.47
CA ASN A 103 -1.37 -39.55 40.04
C ASN A 103 -1.55 -38.89 38.65
N ASN A 104 -2.43 -39.50 37.86
CA ASN A 104 -3.21 -38.95 36.74
C ASN A 104 -4.44 -38.16 37.29
N TRP A 105 -5.43 -37.63 36.56
CA TRP A 105 -5.86 -37.72 35.15
C TRP A 105 -6.84 -36.56 34.87
N ALA A 106 -7.05 -36.32 33.58
CA ALA A 106 -8.04 -35.49 32.93
C ALA A 106 -9.53 -35.93 33.07
N ASP A 107 -10.39 -34.97 32.68
CA ASP A 107 -11.54 -35.05 31.76
C ASP A 107 -12.86 -35.80 32.01
N PHE A 108 -13.92 -34.99 31.79
CA PHE A 108 -15.22 -35.19 31.13
C PHE A 108 -16.22 -36.26 31.64
N SER A 109 -17.40 -35.80 32.05
CA SER A 109 -18.57 -35.65 31.14
C SER A 109 -19.86 -35.32 31.91
N SER A 110 -20.81 -34.77 31.17
CA SER A 110 -22.12 -34.24 31.55
C SER A 110 -23.19 -35.31 31.79
N THR A 111 -24.12 -35.07 32.72
CA THR A 111 -25.51 -35.57 32.68
C THR A 111 -26.45 -34.68 33.53
N TRP A 112 -27.61 -34.31 33.00
CA TRP A 112 -28.85 -34.04 33.76
C TRP A 112 -30.05 -34.50 32.91
N PRO A 113 -31.04 -35.21 33.49
CA PRO A 113 -32.26 -35.62 32.80
C PRO A 113 -33.44 -34.65 33.02
N THR A 114 -34.53 -34.93 32.29
CA THR A 114 -35.71 -34.13 31.97
C THR A 114 -36.93 -34.28 32.92
N ASN A 115 -37.75 -33.21 32.94
CA ASN A 115 -39.24 -33.14 32.90
C ASN A 115 -40.14 -32.89 34.15
N THR A 116 -41.19 -32.07 33.84
CA THR A 116 -42.59 -31.96 34.33
C THR A 116 -43.03 -31.12 35.56
N SER A 117 -43.82 -30.08 35.23
CA SER A 117 -45.09 -29.54 35.79
C SER A 117 -45.22 -29.05 37.25
N GLU A 118 -45.66 -27.79 37.43
CA GLU A 118 -47.03 -27.38 37.87
C GLU A 118 -47.07 -25.90 38.34
N LYS A 119 -48.12 -25.18 37.89
CA LYS A 119 -48.73 -24.00 38.56
C LYS A 119 -49.72 -24.55 39.63
N PRO A 120 -50.22 -23.81 40.66
CA PRO A 120 -50.69 -22.41 40.57
C PRO A 120 -50.57 -21.56 41.87
N GLU A 121 -51.08 -20.31 41.79
CA GLU A 121 -51.90 -19.61 42.81
C GLU A 121 -51.36 -19.30 44.23
N THR A 122 -51.56 -18.15 44.90
CA THR A 122 -52.13 -16.82 44.63
C THR A 122 -52.00 -16.00 45.94
N ASP A 123 -51.96 -14.67 45.79
CA ASP A 123 -52.69 -13.68 46.60
C ASP A 123 -52.10 -12.97 47.84
N ASN A 124 -51.94 -11.64 47.61
CA ASN A 124 -52.59 -10.50 48.31
C ASN A 124 -51.88 -9.83 49.50
N TRP A 125 -51.97 -8.51 49.73
CA TRP A 125 -52.57 -7.29 49.10
C TRP A 125 -51.89 -6.09 49.82
N ASP A 126 -51.57 -4.95 49.21
CA ASP A 126 -52.31 -3.65 49.18
C ASP A 126 -51.24 -2.52 49.12
N ALA A 127 -51.38 -1.29 48.62
CA ALA A 127 -52.42 -0.55 47.89
C ALA A 127 -51.84 0.79 47.33
N TRP A 128 -52.37 1.18 46.17
CA TRP A 128 -52.69 2.52 45.63
C TRP A 128 -51.67 3.57 45.12
N ALA A 129 -52.12 4.19 44.02
CA ALA A 129 -51.47 5.06 43.02
C ALA A 129 -52.00 6.52 43.10
N PRO A 130 -51.84 7.49 42.15
CA PRO A 130 -52.10 7.37 40.69
C PRO A 130 -51.21 8.17 39.71
N GLN A 131 -51.49 7.92 38.41
CA GLN A 131 -50.88 8.38 37.15
C GLN A 131 -51.23 9.85 36.77
N PRO A 132 -50.84 10.35 35.57
CA PRO A 132 -51.62 10.06 34.36
C PRO A 132 -50.80 9.72 33.10
N SER A 133 -51.33 8.80 32.32
CA SER A 133 -51.00 8.47 30.93
C SER A 133 -52.13 8.95 30.02
N LEU A 134 -51.84 9.26 28.75
CA LEU A 134 -52.88 9.35 27.71
C LEU A 134 -52.45 8.72 26.38
N THR A 135 -53.45 8.05 25.83
CA THR A 135 -53.56 7.05 24.77
C THR A 135 -53.63 7.61 23.34
N VAL A 136 -53.32 6.73 22.38
CA VAL A 136 -53.54 6.87 20.92
C VAL A 136 -54.95 6.39 20.54
N PRO A 137 -55.66 7.05 19.62
CA PRO A 137 -56.75 6.45 18.84
C PRO A 137 -56.30 6.02 17.44
N SER A 138 -56.84 4.89 16.96
CA SER A 138 -56.60 4.29 15.64
C SER A 138 -57.88 4.28 14.80
N ALA A 139 -57.81 4.72 13.52
CA ALA A 139 -58.60 4.29 12.33
C ALA A 139 -58.32 5.29 11.17
N GLY A 140 -58.03 4.92 9.92
CA GLY A 140 -57.87 3.64 9.23
C GLY A 140 -57.37 3.84 7.78
N GLN A 141 -57.30 2.71 7.05
CA GLN A 141 -56.90 2.51 5.64
C GLN A 141 -55.40 2.78 5.33
N MET A 142 -54.60 1.93 4.69
CA MET A 142 -54.77 0.68 3.94
C MET A 142 -53.41 -0.05 3.99
N ARG A 143 -53.36 -1.31 4.43
CA ARG A 143 -52.16 -2.16 4.39
C ARG A 143 -52.02 -2.79 2.99
N GLN A 144 -50.91 -2.53 2.31
CA GLN A 144 -50.34 -3.44 1.32
C GLN A 144 -48.98 -3.97 1.81
N ARG A 145 -48.76 -5.26 1.53
CA ARG A 145 -47.59 -6.09 1.80
C ARG A 145 -46.33 -5.45 1.19
N SER A 146 -45.26 -5.26 1.96
CA SER A 146 -44.08 -6.13 2.04
C SER A 146 -43.64 -6.73 0.69
N ALA A 147 -42.53 -6.19 0.16
CA ALA A 147 -41.65 -6.82 -0.81
C ALA A 147 -40.21 -6.35 -0.52
N PHE A 148 -39.50 -7.13 0.28
CA PHE A 148 -38.05 -7.06 0.41
C PHE A 148 -37.42 -7.65 -0.86
N THR A 149 -36.59 -6.86 -1.53
CA THR A 149 -35.44 -7.35 -2.30
C THR A 149 -34.33 -6.30 -2.21
N PRO A 150 -33.12 -6.62 -1.70
CA PRO A 150 -31.95 -5.79 -1.93
C PRO A 150 -31.41 -6.12 -3.34
N ALA A 151 -31.51 -5.17 -4.26
CA ALA A 151 -30.79 -5.25 -5.51
C ALA A 151 -29.31 -4.94 -5.26
N THR A 152 -28.47 -5.91 -5.59
CA THR A 152 -27.03 -5.79 -5.89
C THR A 152 -26.75 -4.54 -6.72
N VAL A 153 -25.91 -3.64 -6.21
CA VAL A 153 -25.36 -2.53 -7.00
C VAL A 153 -24.11 -3.03 -7.72
N THR A 154 -24.33 -3.53 -8.94
CA THR A 154 -23.40 -3.34 -10.06
C THR A 154 -23.63 -1.93 -10.63
N GLY A 155 -22.63 -1.05 -10.55
CA GLY A 155 -22.74 0.34 -11.01
C GLY A 155 -21.83 0.66 -12.19
N SER A 156 -22.23 0.24 -13.40
CA SER A 156 -21.96 1.00 -14.63
C SER A 156 -23.13 1.95 -14.86
N SER A 157 -22.86 3.23 -15.13
CA SER A 157 -23.87 4.30 -15.26
C SER A 157 -25.05 3.94 -16.18
N PRO A 158 -26.29 4.38 -15.87
CA PRO A 158 -27.43 4.16 -16.75
C PRO A 158 -27.26 4.92 -18.08
N SER A 159 -27.73 4.33 -19.18
CA SER A 159 -27.68 4.97 -20.50
C SER A 159 -28.86 5.95 -20.65
N PRO A 160 -28.68 7.08 -21.37
CA PRO A 160 -29.68 8.13 -21.39
C PRO A 160 -30.95 7.77 -22.21
N VAL A 161 -32.01 8.57 -22.05
CA VAL A 161 -33.30 8.40 -22.75
C VAL A 161 -33.31 9.27 -24.02
N LEU A 162 -33.68 8.67 -25.16
CA LEU A 162 -33.73 9.36 -26.46
C LEU A 162 -34.74 10.52 -26.43
N GLY A 163 -34.32 11.70 -26.88
CA GLY A 163 -35.14 12.91 -26.94
C GLY A 163 -35.00 13.89 -25.76
N GLN A 164 -34.14 13.59 -24.78
CA GLN A 164 -33.83 14.49 -23.65
C GLN A 164 -32.53 15.29 -23.87
N GLY A 165 -31.84 15.10 -25.00
CA GLY A 165 -30.56 15.71 -25.34
C GLY A 165 -30.59 16.68 -26.51
N GLU A 166 -29.44 17.26 -26.83
CA GLU A 166 -29.29 18.18 -27.96
C GLU A 166 -29.25 17.37 -29.27
N LYS A 167 -30.23 17.58 -30.15
CA LYS A 167 -30.22 17.00 -31.50
C LYS A 167 -29.19 17.72 -32.36
N VAL A 168 -28.35 16.94 -33.03
CA VAL A 168 -27.28 17.45 -33.91
C VAL A 168 -27.44 16.86 -35.30
N GLU A 169 -27.39 17.72 -36.32
CA GLU A 169 -27.43 17.31 -37.73
C GLU A 169 -26.06 17.51 -38.40
N GLY A 170 -25.61 16.52 -39.18
CA GLY A 170 -24.36 16.56 -39.94
C GLY A 170 -23.09 16.31 -39.12
N LEU A 171 -23.20 15.92 -37.85
CA LEU A 171 -22.06 15.71 -36.96
C LEU A 171 -21.52 14.28 -37.11
N GLN A 172 -20.22 14.16 -37.40
CA GLN A 172 -19.56 12.86 -37.61
C GLN A 172 -18.40 12.65 -36.65
N ALA A 173 -18.31 11.46 -36.08
CA ALA A 173 -17.27 11.06 -35.14
C ALA A 173 -16.60 9.74 -35.55
N GLN A 174 -15.28 9.64 -35.40
CA GLN A 174 -14.51 8.43 -35.65
C GLN A 174 -14.36 7.63 -34.37
N ALA A 175 -14.64 6.33 -34.40
CA ALA A 175 -14.35 5.44 -33.28
C ALA A 175 -12.84 5.32 -33.03
N LEU A 176 -12.37 5.67 -31.83
CA LEU A 176 -10.98 5.47 -31.40
C LEU A 176 -10.72 4.05 -30.89
N TYR A 177 -11.78 3.38 -30.45
CA TYR A 177 -11.78 2.02 -29.90
C TYR A 177 -13.03 1.27 -30.39
N PRO A 178 -13.00 -0.07 -30.54
CA PRO A 178 -14.21 -0.82 -30.82
C PRO A 178 -15.14 -0.79 -29.59
N TRP A 179 -16.45 -0.72 -29.84
CA TRP A 179 -17.46 -0.76 -28.79
C TRP A 179 -18.48 -1.86 -29.12
N ARG A 180 -18.76 -2.70 -28.13
CA ARG A 180 -19.78 -3.75 -28.20
C ARG A 180 -20.93 -3.37 -27.29
N ALA A 181 -22.14 -3.44 -27.84
CA ALA A 181 -23.38 -3.11 -27.14
C ALA A 181 -23.51 -3.97 -25.88
N LYS A 182 -23.64 -3.30 -24.73
CA LYS A 182 -23.88 -3.97 -23.43
C LYS A 182 -25.36 -4.08 -23.09
N LYS A 183 -26.21 -3.41 -23.87
CA LYS A 183 -27.67 -3.39 -23.79
C LYS A 183 -28.25 -3.29 -25.20
N ASP A 184 -29.51 -3.69 -25.37
CA ASP A 184 -30.18 -3.73 -26.69
C ASP A 184 -30.29 -2.35 -27.36
N ASN A 185 -30.20 -1.26 -26.60
CA ASN A 185 -30.25 0.12 -27.10
C ASN A 185 -28.86 0.75 -27.33
N HIS A 186 -27.77 -0.02 -27.26
CA HIS A 186 -26.41 0.46 -27.52
C HIS A 186 -25.98 0.20 -28.96
N LEU A 187 -25.14 1.10 -29.49
CA LEU A 187 -24.59 0.94 -30.83
C LEU A 187 -23.40 -0.03 -30.80
N ASN A 188 -23.20 -0.84 -31.84
CA ASN A 188 -21.97 -1.61 -32.04
C ASN A 188 -21.11 -0.96 -33.13
N PHE A 189 -19.80 -0.85 -32.91
CA PHE A 189 -18.85 -0.39 -33.94
C PHE A 189 -17.43 -0.85 -33.65
N ASN A 190 -16.58 -0.83 -34.67
CA ASN A 190 -15.15 -1.14 -34.57
C ASN A 190 -14.31 0.14 -34.59
N LYS A 191 -13.03 0.02 -34.17
CA LYS A 191 -12.09 1.14 -34.24
C LYS A 191 -11.95 1.64 -35.69
N ASN A 192 -11.93 2.95 -35.83
CA ASN A 192 -11.91 3.74 -37.07
C ASN A 192 -13.23 3.87 -37.83
N ASP A 193 -14.32 3.23 -37.38
CA ASP A 193 -15.65 3.43 -37.97
C ASP A 193 -16.11 4.89 -37.84
N ILE A 194 -16.79 5.41 -38.87
CA ILE A 194 -17.37 6.75 -38.87
C ILE A 194 -18.84 6.66 -38.46
N ILE A 195 -19.16 7.27 -37.33
CA ILE A 195 -20.49 7.28 -36.73
C ILE A 195 -21.12 8.65 -36.97
N THR A 196 -22.32 8.67 -37.53
CA THR A 196 -23.13 9.88 -37.66
C THR A 196 -23.86 10.10 -36.35
N VAL A 197 -23.53 11.17 -35.64
CA VAL A 197 -24.13 11.50 -34.34
C VAL A 197 -25.45 12.23 -34.59
N LEU A 198 -26.50 11.77 -33.93
CA LEU A 198 -27.87 12.27 -34.07
C LEU A 198 -28.32 13.06 -32.84
N GLU A 199 -27.86 12.67 -31.64
CA GLU A 199 -28.21 13.34 -30.38
C GLU A 199 -27.03 13.24 -29.38
N GLN A 200 -26.78 14.30 -28.61
CA GLN A 200 -25.72 14.35 -27.60
C GLN A 200 -26.31 14.53 -26.20
N GLN A 201 -25.88 13.70 -25.23
CA GLN A 201 -26.22 13.82 -23.80
C GLN A 201 -25.00 13.50 -22.92
N ASP A 202 -24.42 14.52 -22.29
CA ASP A 202 -23.25 14.39 -21.40
C ASP A 202 -22.13 13.49 -21.98
N MET A 203 -21.92 12.33 -21.38
CA MET A 203 -20.88 11.36 -21.72
C MET A 203 -21.35 10.27 -22.71
N TRP A 204 -22.60 10.33 -23.16
CA TRP A 204 -23.23 9.36 -24.07
C TRP A 204 -23.86 10.04 -25.27
N TRP A 205 -23.52 9.57 -26.46
CA TRP A 205 -24.05 10.07 -27.73
C TRP A 205 -24.92 8.99 -28.38
N PHE A 206 -25.99 9.43 -29.02
CA PHE A 206 -26.81 8.58 -29.86
C PHE A 206 -26.43 8.81 -31.31
N GLY A 207 -26.11 7.74 -32.02
CA GLY A 207 -25.70 7.85 -33.42
C GLY A 207 -25.94 6.58 -34.21
N GLU A 208 -25.57 6.66 -35.48
CA GLU A 208 -25.83 5.66 -36.48
C GLU A 208 -24.54 5.26 -37.21
N VAL A 209 -24.33 3.95 -37.34
CA VAL A 209 -23.24 3.38 -38.13
C VAL A 209 -23.72 2.09 -38.79
N GLN A 210 -23.47 1.94 -40.09
CA GLN A 210 -23.90 0.78 -40.89
C GLN A 210 -25.41 0.46 -40.78
N GLY A 211 -26.27 1.48 -40.61
CA GLY A 211 -27.73 1.34 -40.52
C GLY A 211 -28.28 0.91 -39.16
N GLN A 212 -27.44 0.72 -38.15
CA GLN A 212 -27.86 0.49 -36.76
C GLN A 212 -27.79 1.79 -35.96
N LYS A 213 -28.77 1.99 -35.06
CA LYS A 213 -28.85 3.17 -34.18
C LYS A 213 -28.76 2.76 -32.73
N GLY A 214 -28.01 3.50 -31.93
CA GLY A 214 -27.87 3.20 -30.52
C GLY A 214 -27.00 4.19 -29.77
N TRP A 215 -27.00 4.05 -28.45
CA TRP A 215 -26.17 4.83 -27.54
C TRP A 215 -24.74 4.31 -27.49
N PHE A 216 -23.78 5.23 -27.43
CA PHE A 216 -22.38 4.91 -27.20
C PHE A 216 -21.66 6.01 -26.41
N PRO A 217 -20.59 5.69 -25.68
CA PRO A 217 -19.87 6.70 -24.89
C PRO A 217 -19.09 7.67 -25.78
N LYS A 218 -19.18 8.97 -25.50
CA LYS A 218 -18.43 10.03 -26.20
C LYS A 218 -16.92 9.80 -26.14
N SER A 219 -16.41 9.27 -25.03
CA SER A 219 -14.97 9.01 -24.83
C SER A 219 -14.38 7.97 -25.80
N TYR A 220 -15.22 7.21 -26.49
CA TYR A 220 -14.79 6.19 -27.45
C TYR A 220 -14.64 6.71 -28.87
N VAL A 221 -14.96 7.99 -29.10
CA VAL A 221 -14.94 8.59 -30.43
C VAL A 221 -14.22 9.94 -30.45
N LYS A 222 -13.63 10.30 -31.59
CA LYS A 222 -13.06 11.63 -31.87
C LYS A 222 -13.90 12.33 -32.93
N LEU A 223 -14.22 13.60 -32.72
CA LEU A 223 -15.01 14.37 -33.67
C LEU A 223 -14.22 14.62 -34.97
N ILE A 224 -14.81 14.35 -36.14
CA ILE A 224 -14.18 14.57 -37.45
C ILE A 224 -14.79 15.79 -38.17
N SER A 225 -16.06 16.14 -37.91
CA SER A 225 -16.70 17.34 -38.46
C SER A 225 -17.80 17.89 -37.56
N GLY A 226 -17.84 19.22 -37.42
CA GLY A 226 -18.77 19.97 -36.59
C GLY A 226 -20.02 20.47 -37.34
N PRO A 227 -21.05 20.97 -36.63
CA PRO A 227 -22.31 21.39 -37.23
C PRO A 227 -22.13 22.74 -37.96
N ILE A 228 -22.59 22.81 -39.22
CA ILE A 228 -22.58 24.05 -40.02
C ILE A 228 -23.60 25.02 -39.42
N ARG A 229 -23.15 26.03 -38.67
CA ARG A 229 -23.98 27.18 -38.27
C ARG A 229 -23.81 28.30 -39.30
N LYS A 230 -24.92 28.67 -39.95
CA LYS A 230 -25.01 29.83 -40.86
C LYS A 230 -24.67 31.12 -40.11
N SER A 231 -23.72 31.89 -40.65
CA SER A 231 -23.33 33.22 -40.17
C SER A 231 -24.34 34.29 -40.58
N THR A 232 -24.78 35.11 -39.63
CA THR A 232 -25.32 36.46 -39.88
C THR A 232 -24.42 37.49 -39.23
N SER A 233 -24.18 38.56 -39.99
CA SER A 233 -23.16 39.61 -39.92
C SER A 233 -23.40 40.73 -38.91
N MET A 234 -22.35 41.56 -38.76
CA MET A 234 -22.26 42.99 -38.34
C MET A 234 -21.48 43.17 -37.04
N ASP A 235 -20.61 44.17 -36.84
CA ASP A 235 -19.87 45.14 -37.67
C ASP A 235 -18.95 45.90 -36.68
N SER A 236 -17.86 46.52 -37.20
CA SER A 236 -17.11 47.68 -36.67
C SER A 236 -16.49 47.60 -35.25
N GLY A 237 -15.36 48.21 -34.92
CA GLY A 237 -14.52 49.20 -35.59
C GLY A 237 -13.44 49.65 -34.60
N SER A 238 -12.33 50.10 -35.16
CA SER A 238 -11.03 50.44 -34.58
C SER A 238 -10.94 51.68 -33.68
N SER A 239 -9.79 51.77 -32.99
CA SER A 239 -8.95 52.98 -32.76
C SER A 239 -8.98 53.58 -31.35
N GLU A 240 -7.84 53.59 -30.65
CA GLU A 240 -6.95 54.76 -30.51
C GLU A 240 -5.80 54.49 -29.50
N SER A 241 -4.59 54.83 -29.93
CA SER A 241 -3.32 55.00 -29.19
C SER A 241 -3.42 56.19 -28.19
N PRO A 242 -2.45 56.52 -27.26
CA PRO A 242 -1.02 56.44 -27.49
C PRO A 242 -0.05 56.23 -26.31
N ALA A 243 1.19 55.99 -26.75
CA ALA A 243 2.48 56.15 -26.07
C ALA A 243 2.61 57.48 -25.29
N SER A 244 3.54 57.64 -24.35
CA SER A 244 4.95 57.97 -24.65
C SER A 244 5.58 58.56 -23.36
N LEU A 245 6.88 58.44 -23.04
CA LEU A 245 8.08 59.17 -23.52
C LEU A 245 9.20 58.84 -22.48
N LYS A 246 10.52 58.85 -22.70
CA LYS A 246 11.45 59.25 -23.78
C LYS A 246 12.83 58.66 -23.35
N ARG A 247 13.61 58.03 -24.25
CA ARG A 247 14.68 58.60 -25.13
C ARG A 247 15.99 58.85 -24.33
N VAL A 248 17.23 58.57 -24.77
CA VAL A 248 17.90 58.79 -26.07
C VAL A 248 19.25 58.02 -26.14
N ALA A 249 19.68 57.70 -27.37
CA ALA A 249 21.04 57.55 -27.93
C ALA A 249 21.83 56.22 -27.80
N SER A 250 22.02 55.60 -28.97
CA SER A 250 23.21 54.84 -29.39
C SER A 250 24.23 55.81 -30.04
N PRO A 251 25.53 55.46 -30.21
CA PRO A 251 25.94 54.45 -31.19
C PRO A 251 27.14 53.54 -30.84
N ALA A 252 27.09 52.34 -31.44
CA ALA A 252 28.17 51.50 -31.97
C ALA A 252 29.37 51.08 -31.09
N THR A 253 29.42 49.80 -30.74
CA THR A 253 30.59 48.93 -31.03
C THR A 253 30.15 47.46 -31.04
N LYS A 254 30.59 46.72 -32.08
CA LYS A 254 30.29 45.31 -32.31
C LYS A 254 30.84 44.43 -31.18
N ALA A 255 30.02 43.54 -30.64
CA ALA A 255 30.44 42.35 -29.92
C ALA A 255 29.76 41.13 -30.55
N THR A 256 30.58 40.29 -31.17
CA THR A 256 30.21 39.00 -31.75
C THR A 256 29.74 38.05 -30.64
N MET A 257 28.48 37.62 -30.67
CA MET A 257 28.00 36.54 -29.80
C MET A 257 28.32 35.20 -30.47
N SER A 258 29.15 34.39 -29.82
CA SER A 258 29.44 33.02 -30.23
C SER A 258 28.24 32.12 -29.93
N GLY A 259 27.37 31.92 -30.92
CA GLY A 259 26.43 30.81 -30.90
C GLY A 259 27.17 29.51 -31.25
N GLU A 260 26.82 28.41 -30.59
CA GLU A 260 27.31 27.08 -30.96
C GLU A 260 26.52 26.58 -32.19
N GLU A 261 27.22 26.04 -33.20
CA GLU A 261 26.60 25.51 -34.42
C GLU A 261 26.20 24.04 -34.24
N TYR A 262 24.92 23.74 -34.51
CA TYR A 262 24.35 22.40 -34.44
C TYR A 262 23.83 21.98 -35.83
N ILE A 263 23.85 20.68 -36.11
CA ILE A 263 23.28 20.09 -37.33
C ILE A 263 21.97 19.38 -36.97
N ALA A 264 20.91 19.65 -37.72
CA ALA A 264 19.63 18.97 -37.59
C ALA A 264 19.75 17.49 -37.96
N MET A 265 19.48 16.60 -37.01
CA MET A 265 19.49 15.15 -37.20
C MET A 265 18.21 14.62 -37.81
N TYR A 266 17.11 15.39 -37.75
CA TYR A 266 15.80 15.05 -38.30
C TYR A 266 15.09 16.33 -38.77
N THR A 267 14.18 16.21 -39.73
CA THR A 267 13.30 17.31 -40.16
C THR A 267 12.29 17.62 -39.05
N TYR A 268 12.11 18.90 -38.75
CA TYR A 268 11.10 19.42 -37.84
C TYR A 268 10.22 20.44 -38.55
N GLU A 269 8.92 20.14 -38.70
CA GLU A 269 7.92 21.01 -39.32
C GLU A 269 6.82 21.31 -38.30
N SER A 270 6.56 22.60 -38.07
CA SER A 270 5.52 23.08 -37.14
C SER A 270 4.67 24.16 -37.79
N SER A 271 3.36 24.11 -37.53
CA SER A 271 2.41 25.13 -37.98
C SER A 271 2.15 26.23 -36.94
N GLU A 272 2.84 26.19 -35.79
CA GLU A 272 2.68 27.17 -34.70
C GLU A 272 3.56 28.43 -34.92
N GLN A 273 3.01 29.62 -34.64
CA GLN A 273 3.75 30.89 -34.76
C GLN A 273 4.77 31.02 -33.63
N GLY A 274 6.07 30.97 -33.97
CA GLY A 274 7.18 31.08 -33.02
C GLY A 274 8.16 29.91 -33.08
N ASP A 275 7.78 28.81 -33.73
CA ASP A 275 8.62 27.63 -33.92
C ASP A 275 9.56 27.76 -35.13
N LEU A 276 10.79 27.26 -34.98
CA LEU A 276 11.75 27.20 -36.07
C LEU A 276 11.60 25.87 -36.82
N THR A 277 11.02 25.91 -38.02
CA THR A 277 10.95 24.75 -38.93
C THR A 277 12.24 24.59 -39.74
N PHE A 278 12.77 23.36 -39.83
CA PHE A 278 14.03 23.03 -40.54
C PHE A 278 14.05 21.58 -41.03
N GLN A 279 14.91 21.27 -42.00
CA GLN A 279 15.07 19.93 -42.59
C GLN A 279 16.28 19.20 -42.02
N GLN A 280 16.27 17.86 -42.08
CA GLN A 280 17.42 17.04 -41.69
C GLN A 280 18.68 17.47 -42.47
N GLY A 281 19.75 17.80 -41.73
CA GLY A 281 21.02 18.27 -42.24
C GLY A 281 21.22 19.79 -42.15
N ASP A 282 20.19 20.56 -41.81
CA ASP A 282 20.29 22.02 -41.69
C ASP A 282 21.18 22.46 -40.52
N MET A 283 21.90 23.56 -40.72
CA MET A 283 22.83 24.14 -39.76
C MET A 283 22.14 25.21 -38.93
N ILE A 284 21.92 24.94 -37.64
CA ILE A 284 21.19 25.80 -36.73
C ILE A 284 22.15 26.42 -35.72
N LEU A 285 22.14 27.74 -35.64
CA LEU A 285 22.90 28.46 -34.63
C LEU A 285 22.05 28.58 -33.37
N VAL A 286 22.43 27.87 -32.31
CA VAL A 286 21.66 27.88 -31.05
C VAL A 286 22.01 29.14 -30.26
N THR A 287 21.00 29.94 -29.95
CA THR A 287 21.15 31.22 -29.21
C THR A 287 20.71 31.11 -27.75
N LYS A 288 19.84 30.16 -27.41
CA LYS A 288 19.41 29.90 -26.03
C LYS A 288 19.00 28.42 -25.82
N LYS A 289 19.38 27.82 -24.69
CA LYS A 289 19.04 26.43 -24.32
C LYS A 289 18.16 26.41 -23.07
N ASP A 290 16.84 26.29 -23.23
CA ASP A 290 15.87 26.25 -22.13
C ASP A 290 15.14 24.89 -22.07
N GLY A 291 15.64 23.96 -21.25
CA GLY A 291 15.05 22.62 -21.14
C GLY A 291 15.09 21.84 -22.46
N ASP A 292 13.98 21.21 -22.83
CA ASP A 292 13.85 20.38 -24.05
C ASP A 292 13.56 21.19 -25.32
N TRP A 293 13.31 22.50 -25.21
CA TRP A 293 13.02 23.40 -26.33
C TRP A 293 14.06 24.51 -26.41
N TRP A 294 14.90 24.47 -27.44
CA TRP A 294 15.97 25.44 -27.63
C TRP A 294 15.55 26.53 -28.60
N THR A 295 16.13 27.72 -28.46
CA THR A 295 15.98 28.81 -29.43
C THR A 295 17.22 28.87 -30.29
N GLY A 296 17.01 28.99 -31.60
CA GLY A 296 18.11 29.19 -32.53
C GLY A 296 17.65 29.82 -33.82
N THR A 297 18.60 29.98 -34.73
CA THR A 297 18.40 30.67 -36.00
C THR A 297 18.92 29.83 -37.16
N LEU A 298 18.10 29.73 -38.21
CA LEU A 298 18.45 29.13 -39.49
C LEU A 298 18.27 30.20 -40.59
N GLY A 299 19.38 30.82 -41.00
CA GLY A 299 19.35 31.99 -41.89
C GLY A 299 18.66 33.19 -41.21
N ASP A 300 17.67 33.79 -41.89
CA ASP A 300 16.91 34.95 -41.38
C ASP A 300 15.72 34.55 -40.48
N LYS A 301 15.49 33.25 -40.28
CA LYS A 301 14.39 32.73 -39.47
C LYS A 301 14.89 32.36 -38.07
N SER A 302 14.15 32.79 -37.05
CA SER A 302 14.43 32.50 -35.64
C SER A 302 13.19 31.95 -34.97
N GLY A 303 13.36 31.01 -34.07
CA GLY A 303 12.25 30.37 -33.37
C GLY A 303 12.72 29.28 -32.42
N VAL A 304 11.76 28.68 -31.70
CA VAL A 304 12.01 27.58 -30.77
C VAL A 304 11.87 26.23 -31.46
N PHE A 305 12.63 25.23 -31.01
CA PHE A 305 12.60 23.88 -31.55
C PHE A 305 13.08 22.83 -30.55
N PRO A 306 12.71 21.55 -30.71
CA PRO A 306 13.12 20.49 -29.80
C PRO A 306 14.63 20.19 -29.86
N SER A 307 15.29 20.15 -28.70
CA SER A 307 16.75 19.99 -28.60
C SER A 307 17.26 18.63 -29.12
N ASN A 308 16.45 17.58 -29.04
CA ASN A 308 16.77 16.23 -29.50
C ASN A 308 16.79 16.08 -31.03
N TYR A 309 16.39 17.11 -31.77
CA TYR A 309 16.42 17.13 -33.24
C TYR A 309 17.74 17.64 -33.80
N VAL A 310 18.69 18.07 -32.95
CA VAL A 310 19.97 18.64 -33.39
C VAL A 310 21.16 18.02 -32.64
N ARG A 311 22.35 17.99 -33.26
CA ARG A 311 23.62 17.61 -32.59
C ARG A 311 24.72 18.64 -32.83
N LEU A 312 25.65 18.78 -31.88
CA LEU A 312 26.78 19.70 -32.00
C LEU A 312 27.67 19.31 -33.18
N LYS A 313 28.09 20.29 -33.97
CA LYS A 313 29.02 20.07 -35.10
C LYS A 313 30.46 20.09 -34.60
N ASP A 314 31.12 18.94 -34.62
CA ASP A 314 32.56 18.84 -34.30
C ASP A 314 33.41 19.61 -35.32
N SER A 315 34.36 20.42 -34.85
CA SER A 315 35.32 21.15 -35.69
C SER A 315 36.54 20.29 -36.00
N GLU A 316 36.68 19.82 -37.24
CA GLU A 316 37.97 19.34 -37.77
C GLU A 316 38.33 20.09 -39.06
N ALA A 317 39.60 20.50 -39.15
CA ALA A 317 40.21 21.23 -40.27
C ALA A 317 41.38 20.39 -40.87
N PRO A 318 41.92 20.71 -42.07
CA PRO A 318 41.76 19.87 -43.26
C PRO A 318 43.09 19.38 -43.89
N GLY A 319 43.05 18.35 -44.74
CA GLY A 319 44.23 17.90 -45.51
C GLY A 319 44.00 16.88 -46.64
N ALA A 320 43.87 17.42 -47.86
CA ALA A 320 44.35 16.95 -49.17
C ALA A 320 43.92 15.60 -49.81
N ALA A 321 43.62 15.71 -51.11
CA ALA A 321 43.10 14.73 -52.05
C ALA A 321 44.15 13.81 -52.70
N GLY A 322 43.73 12.62 -53.17
CA GLY A 322 44.48 11.89 -54.22
C GLY A 322 44.29 10.37 -54.35
N LYS A 323 43.17 9.94 -54.96
CA LYS A 323 43.01 8.81 -55.92
C LYS A 323 43.27 7.32 -55.54
N THR A 324 42.24 6.54 -55.92
CA THR A 324 42.20 5.15 -56.49
C THR A 324 41.92 3.96 -55.58
N GLY A 325 40.98 3.11 -56.02
CA GLY A 325 40.94 1.68 -55.69
C GLY A 325 39.70 1.17 -54.95
N SER A 326 38.70 0.71 -55.70
CA SER A 326 37.69 -0.22 -55.20
C SER A 326 38.34 -1.57 -54.91
N LEU A 327 38.13 -2.16 -53.72
CA LEU A 327 38.10 -3.62 -53.42
C LEU A 327 38.00 -3.84 -51.91
N GLY A 328 36.97 -4.56 -51.43
CA GLY A 328 36.96 -5.16 -50.09
C GLY A 328 35.75 -4.92 -49.20
N LYS A 329 34.50 -5.04 -49.69
CA LYS A 329 33.37 -5.32 -48.79
C LYS A 329 33.16 -6.83 -48.69
N LYS A 330 33.26 -7.38 -47.47
CA LYS A 330 32.99 -8.79 -47.17
C LYS A 330 31.56 -9.16 -47.61
N PRO A 331 31.33 -10.41 -48.08
CA PRO A 331 30.00 -10.85 -48.51
C PRO A 331 29.00 -10.83 -47.34
N GLU A 332 27.92 -10.05 -47.48
CA GLU A 332 26.82 -10.02 -46.51
C GLU A 332 25.84 -11.16 -46.78
N ILE A 333 25.69 -12.09 -45.82
CA ILE A 333 24.79 -13.23 -45.94
C ILE A 333 23.55 -12.98 -45.08
N ALA A 334 22.37 -13.23 -45.63
CA ALA A 334 21.10 -13.16 -44.91
C ALA A 334 20.39 -14.52 -44.91
N GLN A 335 19.67 -14.83 -43.84
CA GLN A 335 18.79 -15.99 -43.75
C GLN A 335 17.34 -15.56 -44.00
N VAL A 336 16.63 -16.27 -44.88
CA VAL A 336 15.20 -16.05 -45.12
C VAL A 336 14.41 -16.40 -43.86
N ILE A 337 13.62 -15.46 -43.35
CA ILE A 337 12.77 -15.64 -42.16
C ILE A 337 11.29 -15.85 -42.51
N ALA A 338 10.87 -15.53 -43.74
CA ALA A 338 9.51 -15.74 -44.24
C ALA A 338 9.50 -16.13 -45.73
N SER A 339 8.54 -16.96 -46.14
CA SER A 339 8.40 -17.35 -47.54
C SER A 339 7.94 -16.19 -48.40
N TYR A 340 8.49 -16.04 -49.59
CA TYR A 340 8.08 -15.04 -50.56
C TYR A 340 7.99 -15.68 -51.94
N THR A 341 6.86 -15.56 -52.63
CA THR A 341 6.71 -16.08 -53.99
C THR A 341 6.95 -14.92 -54.96
N ALA A 342 7.90 -15.09 -55.88
CA ALA A 342 8.20 -14.08 -56.89
C ALA A 342 6.96 -13.81 -57.74
N THR A 343 6.52 -12.56 -57.77
CA THR A 343 5.39 -12.12 -58.61
C THR A 343 5.83 -11.66 -60.00
N GLY A 344 7.15 -11.64 -60.27
CA GLY A 344 7.73 -11.35 -61.57
C GLY A 344 9.07 -12.05 -61.81
N PRO A 345 9.56 -12.10 -63.07
CA PRO A 345 10.76 -12.83 -63.46
C PRO A 345 12.07 -12.26 -62.88
N GLU A 346 12.06 -11.00 -62.43
CA GLU A 346 13.22 -10.35 -61.79
C GLU A 346 13.27 -10.55 -60.28
N GLN A 347 12.29 -11.24 -59.71
CA GLN A 347 12.17 -11.47 -58.28
C GLN A 347 12.57 -12.90 -57.91
N LEU A 348 13.15 -13.05 -56.73
CA LEU A 348 13.61 -14.34 -56.24
C LEU A 348 12.56 -14.93 -55.29
N THR A 349 12.11 -16.16 -55.58
CA THR A 349 11.23 -16.89 -54.66
C THR A 349 12.05 -17.37 -53.46
N LEU A 350 11.59 -17.06 -52.25
CA LEU A 350 12.26 -17.36 -51.00
C LEU A 350 11.50 -18.43 -50.22
N ALA A 351 12.22 -19.42 -49.71
CA ALA A 351 11.72 -20.37 -48.72
C ALA A 351 12.40 -20.12 -47.36
N PRO A 352 11.66 -20.20 -46.22
CA PRO A 352 12.23 -19.98 -44.90
C PRO A 352 13.46 -20.86 -44.63
N GLY A 353 14.49 -20.27 -44.03
CA GLY A 353 15.75 -20.92 -43.69
C GLY A 353 16.82 -20.92 -44.78
N GLN A 354 16.51 -20.49 -46.00
CA GLN A 354 17.50 -20.36 -47.09
C GLN A 354 18.54 -19.27 -46.81
N LEU A 355 19.78 -19.46 -47.28
CA LEU A 355 20.86 -18.48 -47.19
C LEU A 355 21.04 -17.75 -48.51
N ILE A 356 21.07 -16.42 -48.43
CA ILE A 356 21.17 -15.54 -49.59
C ILE A 356 22.35 -14.60 -49.42
N LEU A 357 23.18 -14.53 -50.45
CA LEU A 357 24.25 -13.55 -50.53
C LEU A 357 23.68 -12.22 -51.04
N ILE A 358 23.71 -11.18 -50.21
CA ILE A 358 23.17 -9.86 -50.55
C ILE A 358 24.12 -9.15 -51.51
N ARG A 359 23.61 -8.75 -52.67
CA ARG A 359 24.38 -8.07 -53.72
C ARG A 359 24.06 -6.58 -53.77
N LYS A 360 22.78 -6.20 -53.72
CA LYS A 360 22.34 -4.80 -53.76
C LYS A 360 21.17 -4.56 -52.81
N LYS A 361 21.04 -3.32 -52.34
CA LYS A 361 19.94 -2.84 -51.51
C LYS A 361 19.44 -1.53 -52.10
N ASN A 362 18.14 -1.36 -52.25
CA ASN A 362 17.56 -0.09 -52.65
C ASN A 362 16.85 0.60 -51.47
N PRO A 363 16.64 1.94 -51.53
CA PRO A 363 15.95 2.68 -50.47
C PRO A 363 14.48 2.28 -50.29
N GLY A 364 13.87 1.65 -51.29
CA GLY A 364 12.48 1.16 -51.26
C GLY A 364 12.28 -0.15 -50.49
N GLY A 365 13.31 -0.63 -49.76
CA GLY A 365 13.20 -1.82 -48.92
C GLY A 365 13.26 -3.15 -49.68
N TRP A 366 13.74 -3.16 -50.93
CA TRP A 366 13.97 -4.38 -51.72
C TRP A 366 15.47 -4.65 -51.90
N TRP A 367 15.86 -5.90 -51.74
CA TRP A 367 17.24 -6.37 -51.81
C TRP A 367 17.40 -7.37 -52.96
N GLU A 368 18.50 -7.27 -53.69
CA GLU A 368 18.91 -8.23 -54.72
C GLU A 368 19.89 -9.20 -54.09
N GLY A 369 19.60 -10.50 -54.18
CA GLY A 369 20.47 -11.51 -53.60
C GLY A 369 20.59 -12.76 -54.45
N GLU A 370 21.67 -13.50 -54.22
CA GLU A 370 21.99 -14.74 -54.92
C GLU A 370 21.78 -15.93 -53.99
N LEU A 371 20.92 -16.87 -54.41
CA LEU A 371 20.59 -18.06 -53.61
C LEU A 371 21.77 -19.03 -53.58
N GLN A 372 22.26 -19.35 -52.37
CA GLN A 372 23.35 -20.30 -52.15
C GLN A 372 22.77 -21.73 -52.02
N ALA A 373 22.43 -22.35 -53.16
CA ALA A 373 21.95 -23.75 -53.20
C ALA A 373 23.07 -24.70 -53.67
N ARG A 374 23.43 -25.69 -52.85
CA ARG A 374 24.44 -26.70 -53.19
C ARG A 374 23.85 -27.64 -54.26
N GLY A 375 24.32 -27.53 -55.51
CA GLY A 375 24.01 -28.48 -56.60
C GLY A 375 22.96 -28.05 -57.66
N LYS A 376 22.53 -26.78 -57.70
CA LYS A 376 21.68 -26.24 -58.79
C LYS A 376 22.22 -24.89 -59.31
N LYS A 377 21.85 -24.50 -60.54
CA LYS A 377 22.25 -23.21 -61.17
C LYS A 377 21.87 -22.03 -60.26
N ARG A 378 22.79 -21.07 -60.12
CA ARG A 378 22.64 -19.85 -59.30
C ARG A 378 21.44 -19.04 -59.79
N GLN A 379 20.51 -18.73 -58.88
CA GLN A 379 19.36 -17.86 -59.14
C GLN A 379 19.55 -16.53 -58.42
N ILE A 380 19.33 -15.44 -59.14
CA ILE A 380 19.49 -14.06 -58.68
C ILE A 380 18.17 -13.35 -58.93
N GLY A 381 17.71 -12.59 -57.95
CA GLY A 381 16.52 -11.75 -58.09
C GLY A 381 16.28 -10.89 -56.86
N TRP A 382 15.31 -9.99 -56.99
CA TRP A 382 14.90 -9.05 -55.95
C TRP A 382 13.88 -9.67 -55.01
N PHE A 383 13.98 -9.33 -53.73
CA PHE A 383 13.02 -9.72 -52.71
C PHE A 383 12.93 -8.64 -51.62
N PRO A 384 11.83 -8.55 -50.85
CA PRO A 384 11.69 -7.53 -49.82
C PRO A 384 12.62 -7.80 -48.62
N ALA A 385 13.26 -6.74 -48.11
CA ALA A 385 14.26 -6.79 -47.05
C ALA A 385 13.73 -7.39 -45.74
N ASN A 386 12.46 -7.18 -45.43
CA ASN A 386 11.80 -7.67 -44.22
C ASN A 386 11.54 -9.19 -44.21
N TYR A 387 11.83 -9.89 -45.30
CA TYR A 387 11.70 -11.35 -45.40
C TYR A 387 13.03 -12.07 -45.11
N VAL A 388 14.11 -11.33 -44.84
CA VAL A 388 15.43 -11.89 -44.52
C VAL A 388 16.03 -11.23 -43.27
N LYS A 389 16.87 -11.97 -42.54
CA LYS A 389 17.65 -11.49 -41.39
C LYS A 389 19.14 -11.57 -41.71
N LEU A 390 19.86 -10.45 -41.62
CA LEU A 390 21.31 -10.41 -41.86
C LEU A 390 22.05 -11.24 -40.80
N LEU A 391 22.93 -12.13 -41.23
CA LEU A 391 23.75 -12.96 -40.34
C LEU A 391 25.13 -12.31 -40.17
N SER A 392 25.43 -11.83 -38.97
CA SER A 392 26.79 -11.42 -38.58
C SER A 392 27.71 -12.65 -38.46
N PRO A 393 29.00 -12.57 -38.82
CA PRO A 393 29.86 -13.76 -38.84
C PRO A 393 30.29 -14.23 -37.43
N GLY A 394 29.68 -15.34 -36.99
CA GLY A 394 30.19 -16.37 -36.04
C GLY A 394 30.27 -15.98 -34.56
N THR A 395 29.84 -16.77 -33.57
CA THR A 395 29.73 -18.24 -33.42
C THR A 395 28.75 -18.52 -32.24
N SER A 396 27.57 -19.12 -32.46
CA SER A 396 27.16 -20.54 -32.33
C SER A 396 27.08 -21.09 -30.89
N LYS A 397 26.11 -21.90 -30.41
CA LYS A 397 24.80 -22.53 -30.76
C LYS A 397 24.34 -23.20 -29.40
N THR A 398 23.10 -23.52 -29.03
CA THR A 398 22.07 -24.42 -29.63
C THR A 398 20.69 -24.27 -28.92
N THR A 399 19.66 -24.64 -29.69
CA THR A 399 18.17 -24.74 -29.59
C THR A 399 17.53 -25.31 -28.28
N PRO A 400 16.21 -25.10 -28.01
CA PRO A 400 15.16 -25.96 -28.61
C PRO A 400 13.82 -25.29 -29.00
N THR A 401 13.05 -26.10 -29.71
CA THR A 401 11.75 -26.00 -30.41
C THR A 401 10.53 -25.72 -29.51
N GLU A 402 9.57 -24.86 -29.96
CA GLU A 402 8.11 -25.16 -30.16
C GLU A 402 7.24 -23.90 -30.44
N LEU A 403 6.08 -24.11 -31.07
CA LEU A 403 5.01 -23.17 -31.54
C LEU A 403 3.92 -22.94 -30.44
N PRO A 404 2.81 -22.16 -30.64
CA PRO A 404 2.63 -20.77 -31.09
C PRO A 404 1.66 -19.92 -30.18
N LYS A 405 1.48 -18.61 -30.50
CA LYS A 405 0.43 -17.59 -30.09
C LYS A 405 0.89 -16.57 -29.01
N SER A 406 0.50 -15.29 -28.96
CA SER A 406 -0.28 -14.35 -29.80
C SER A 406 0.03 -12.90 -29.36
N THR A 407 0.05 -11.96 -30.32
CA THR A 407 -0.09 -10.48 -30.25
C THR A 407 -0.04 -9.76 -28.88
N ALA A 408 1.11 -9.17 -28.54
CA ALA A 408 1.28 -8.04 -27.64
C ALA A 408 2.34 -7.07 -28.23
N LEU A 409 2.26 -5.77 -27.94
CA LEU A 409 3.33 -4.79 -28.23
C LEU A 409 4.68 -5.32 -27.72
N PRO A 410 5.83 -5.00 -28.34
CA PRO A 410 7.11 -5.59 -27.92
C PRO A 410 7.48 -5.10 -26.52
N SER A 411 7.20 -5.94 -25.50
CA SER A 411 7.66 -5.74 -24.13
C SER A 411 9.18 -5.83 -24.10
N VAL A 412 9.84 -4.89 -23.41
CA VAL A 412 11.30 -4.86 -23.22
C VAL A 412 11.77 -6.08 -22.41
N CYS A 413 10.99 -6.46 -21.39
CA CYS A 413 11.11 -7.70 -20.64
C CYS A 413 9.80 -7.96 -19.87
N GLN A 414 9.69 -9.12 -19.24
CA GLN A 414 8.63 -9.43 -18.28
C GLN A 414 9.20 -9.43 -16.87
N VAL A 415 8.43 -8.90 -15.93
CA VAL A 415 8.77 -8.88 -14.51
C VAL A 415 7.58 -9.38 -13.71
N ILE A 416 7.81 -9.88 -12.51
CA ILE A 416 6.79 -10.34 -11.58
C ILE A 416 6.80 -9.45 -10.34
N GLY A 417 5.62 -9.00 -9.91
CA GLY A 417 5.43 -8.23 -8.69
C GLY A 417 5.91 -9.02 -7.48
N MET A 418 6.85 -8.48 -6.73
CA MET A 418 7.41 -9.12 -5.53
C MET A 418 6.64 -8.74 -4.27
N TYR A 419 5.93 -7.61 -4.34
CA TYR A 419 5.09 -7.03 -3.30
C TYR A 419 3.79 -6.54 -3.92
N ASP A 420 2.77 -6.42 -3.09
CA ASP A 420 1.62 -5.60 -3.45
C ASP A 420 2.09 -4.15 -3.53
N TYR A 421 1.73 -3.49 -4.61
CA TYR A 421 1.98 -2.08 -4.82
C TYR A 421 0.66 -1.38 -5.10
N THR A 422 0.30 -0.45 -4.22
CA THR A 422 -0.86 0.40 -4.40
C THR A 422 -0.40 1.73 -4.99
N ALA A 423 -0.94 2.08 -6.16
CA ALA A 423 -0.69 3.36 -6.82
C ALA A 423 -1.03 4.53 -5.90
N GLN A 424 -0.09 5.45 -5.72
CA GLN A 424 -0.27 6.66 -4.92
C GLN A 424 -0.77 7.84 -5.76
N ASN A 425 -0.49 7.81 -7.06
CA ASN A 425 -0.88 8.81 -8.04
C ASN A 425 -1.59 8.12 -9.23
N ASP A 426 -2.39 8.90 -9.97
CA ASP A 426 -3.23 8.37 -11.06
C ASP A 426 -2.42 7.84 -12.27
N ASP A 427 -1.14 8.20 -12.37
CA ASP A 427 -0.20 7.74 -13.40
C ASP A 427 0.59 6.48 -13.02
N GLU A 428 0.40 5.98 -11.80
CA GLU A 428 1.07 4.79 -11.29
C GLU A 428 0.28 3.50 -11.54
N LEU A 429 0.99 2.40 -11.74
CA LEU A 429 0.43 1.08 -11.97
C LEU A 429 0.39 0.28 -10.67
N ALA A 430 -0.80 0.07 -10.12
CA ALA A 430 -1.00 -0.86 -9.01
C ALA A 430 -0.91 -2.32 -9.48
N PHE A 431 -0.30 -3.18 -8.66
CA PHE A 431 -0.23 -4.62 -8.93
C PHE A 431 -0.12 -5.40 -7.62
N ASN A 432 -0.47 -6.68 -7.66
CA ASN A 432 -0.36 -7.59 -6.54
C ASN A 432 0.93 -8.42 -6.62
N LYS A 433 1.39 -8.91 -5.48
CA LYS A 433 2.48 -9.88 -5.36
C LYS A 433 2.15 -11.12 -6.20
N GLY A 434 3.11 -11.51 -7.04
CA GLY A 434 3.00 -12.60 -8.01
C GLY A 434 2.43 -12.19 -9.37
N GLN A 435 1.99 -10.94 -9.55
CA GLN A 435 1.40 -10.49 -10.81
C GLN A 435 2.48 -10.24 -11.87
N ILE A 436 2.30 -10.79 -13.07
CA ILE A 436 3.22 -10.58 -14.18
C ILE A 436 2.92 -9.24 -14.82
N ILE A 437 3.95 -8.41 -14.94
CA ILE A 437 3.94 -7.07 -15.52
C ILE A 437 4.79 -7.11 -16.79
N ASN A 438 4.21 -6.66 -17.90
CA ASN A 438 4.97 -6.46 -19.15
C ASN A 438 5.65 -5.10 -19.09
N VAL A 439 6.99 -5.06 -19.10
CA VAL A 439 7.73 -3.79 -19.05
C VAL A 439 7.78 -3.15 -20.43
N LEU A 440 7.32 -1.92 -20.53
CA LEU A 440 7.25 -1.12 -21.76
C LEU A 440 8.42 -0.13 -21.88
N ASN A 441 8.88 0.47 -20.77
CA ASN A 441 10.04 1.37 -20.74
C ASN A 441 10.80 1.21 -19.40
N LYS A 442 12.14 1.21 -19.46
CA LYS A 442 13.09 1.08 -18.33
C LYS A 442 14.21 2.13 -18.32
N GLU A 443 14.01 3.26 -19.00
CA GLU A 443 15.01 4.35 -19.11
C GLU A 443 15.26 5.03 -17.76
N ASP A 444 14.23 5.08 -16.90
CA ASP A 444 14.36 5.53 -15.52
C ASP A 444 14.79 4.35 -14.62
N PRO A 445 15.83 4.52 -13.78
CA PRO A 445 16.38 3.45 -12.94
C PRO A 445 15.46 3.04 -11.78
N ASP A 446 14.60 3.93 -11.30
CA ASP A 446 13.80 3.74 -10.10
C ASP A 446 12.31 3.47 -10.43
N TRP A 447 11.82 3.98 -11.56
CA TRP A 447 10.41 3.85 -11.99
C TRP A 447 10.27 3.35 -13.41
N TRP A 448 9.72 2.14 -13.57
CA TRP A 448 9.51 1.54 -14.87
C TRP A 448 8.08 1.73 -15.33
N LYS A 449 7.89 1.86 -16.64
CA LYS A 449 6.54 1.88 -17.23
C LYS A 449 6.19 0.47 -17.66
N GLY A 450 5.03 -0.03 -17.23
CA GLY A 450 4.60 -1.38 -17.58
C GLY A 450 3.10 -1.49 -17.75
N GLU A 451 2.69 -2.69 -18.11
CA GLU A 451 1.31 -3.03 -18.39
C GLU A 451 0.91 -4.30 -17.63
N VAL A 452 -0.24 -4.22 -16.96
CA VAL A 452 -0.92 -5.32 -16.28
C VAL A 452 -2.39 -5.28 -16.63
N ASN A 453 -2.96 -6.37 -17.14
CA ASN A 453 -4.39 -6.49 -17.47
C ASN A 453 -4.94 -5.33 -18.33
N GLY A 454 -4.11 -4.75 -19.22
CA GLY A 454 -4.47 -3.61 -20.09
C GLY A 454 -4.37 -2.23 -19.44
N GLN A 455 -4.02 -2.15 -18.15
CA GLN A 455 -3.71 -0.89 -17.47
C GLN A 455 -2.22 -0.60 -17.57
N VAL A 456 -1.88 0.63 -17.96
CA VAL A 456 -0.49 1.09 -18.15
C VAL A 456 -0.22 2.20 -17.16
N GLY A 457 0.91 2.10 -16.46
CA GLY A 457 1.34 3.12 -15.51
C GLY A 457 2.79 2.92 -15.07
N LEU A 458 3.27 3.84 -14.26
CA LEU A 458 4.61 3.78 -13.66
C LEU A 458 4.59 2.90 -12.41
N PHE A 459 5.60 2.07 -12.24
CA PHE A 459 5.77 1.27 -11.03
C PHE A 459 7.23 1.21 -10.61
N PRO A 460 7.49 1.10 -9.30
CA PRO A 460 8.85 1.13 -8.80
C PRO A 460 9.61 -0.16 -9.12
N SER A 461 10.81 -0.03 -9.71
CA SER A 461 11.62 -1.13 -10.24
C SER A 461 12.07 -2.13 -9.15
N ASN A 462 12.17 -1.66 -7.90
CA ASN A 462 12.50 -2.49 -6.74
C ASN A 462 11.35 -3.36 -6.22
N TYR A 463 10.11 -3.14 -6.69
CA TYR A 463 8.95 -3.96 -6.31
C TYR A 463 8.73 -5.16 -7.25
N VAL A 464 9.63 -5.36 -8.22
CA VAL A 464 9.49 -6.40 -9.24
C VAL A 464 10.78 -7.21 -9.44
N LYS A 465 10.68 -8.42 -10.01
CA LYS A 465 11.83 -9.25 -10.42
C LYS A 465 11.67 -9.67 -11.89
N LEU A 466 12.76 -9.71 -12.67
CA LEU A 466 12.72 -10.25 -14.04
C LEU A 466 12.26 -11.72 -14.04
N THR A 467 11.35 -12.07 -14.96
CA THR A 467 10.89 -13.45 -15.14
C THR A 467 11.89 -14.33 -15.87
N THR A 468 12.94 -13.74 -16.46
CA THR A 468 13.98 -14.43 -17.26
C THR A 468 15.37 -14.35 -16.63
N ASP A 469 15.49 -14.53 -15.31
CA ASP A 469 16.80 -14.89 -14.77
C ASP A 469 17.14 -16.31 -15.27
N MET A 470 18.31 -16.46 -15.90
CA MET A 470 18.87 -17.76 -16.25
C MET A 470 18.83 -18.68 -15.03
N ASP A 471 18.50 -19.96 -15.25
CA ASP A 471 18.37 -20.95 -14.20
C ASP A 471 19.59 -20.93 -13.24
N PRO A 472 19.43 -20.52 -11.96
CA PRO A 472 20.52 -20.47 -10.98
C PRO A 472 21.25 -21.80 -10.80
N SER A 473 20.61 -22.90 -11.23
CA SER A 473 21.17 -24.25 -11.26
C SER A 473 22.44 -24.38 -12.12
N GLN A 474 22.69 -23.47 -13.06
CA GLN A 474 23.87 -23.50 -13.94
C GLN A 474 25.14 -22.92 -13.31
N GLN A 475 25.05 -22.13 -12.23
CA GLN A 475 26.21 -21.49 -11.58
C GLN A 475 26.79 -22.30 -10.42
N TRP A 476 26.04 -23.27 -9.88
CA TRP A 476 26.42 -24.00 -8.65
C TRP A 476 27.52 -25.05 -8.84
N CYS A 477 27.68 -25.63 -10.03
CA CYS A 477 28.59 -26.76 -10.21
C CYS A 477 29.46 -26.66 -11.47
N ALA A 478 30.77 -26.55 -11.28
CA ALA A 478 31.76 -26.70 -12.35
C ALA A 478 32.01 -28.17 -12.75
N ASP A 479 31.38 -29.14 -12.06
CA ASP A 479 31.65 -30.57 -12.21
C ASP A 479 30.41 -31.29 -12.77
N LEU A 480 30.43 -31.59 -14.08
CA LEU A 480 29.32 -32.18 -14.83
C LEU A 480 28.81 -33.49 -14.19
N HIS A 481 29.70 -34.27 -13.57
CA HIS A 481 29.41 -35.61 -13.07
C HIS A 481 28.57 -35.63 -11.77
N LEU A 482 28.73 -34.61 -10.91
CA LEU A 482 27.92 -34.48 -9.68
C LEU A 482 26.52 -33.92 -10.00
N LEU A 483 26.41 -33.15 -11.07
CA LEU A 483 25.18 -32.57 -11.57
C LEU A 483 24.21 -33.65 -12.11
N ASP A 484 24.77 -34.74 -12.67
CA ASP A 484 24.03 -35.89 -13.19
C ASP A 484 23.47 -36.81 -12.08
N MET A 485 24.02 -36.77 -10.86
CA MET A 485 23.52 -37.56 -9.73
C MET A 485 22.41 -36.87 -8.93
N LEU A 486 22.16 -35.57 -9.14
CA LEU A 486 21.12 -34.82 -8.44
C LEU A 486 19.85 -34.74 -9.27
N THR A 487 18.70 -34.87 -8.61
CA THR A 487 17.41 -34.62 -9.26
C THR A 487 17.32 -33.16 -9.72
N PRO A 488 16.54 -32.86 -10.79
CA PRO A 488 16.36 -31.48 -11.24
C PRO A 488 15.88 -30.54 -10.13
N THR A 489 15.01 -31.02 -9.24
CA THR A 489 14.51 -30.27 -8.08
C THR A 489 15.62 -29.96 -7.08
N GLU A 490 16.45 -30.93 -6.72
CA GLU A 490 17.58 -30.70 -5.79
C GLU A 490 18.61 -29.75 -6.40
N ARG A 491 18.84 -29.83 -7.72
CA ARG A 491 19.72 -28.92 -8.43
C ARG A 491 19.23 -27.47 -8.36
N LYS A 492 17.92 -27.25 -8.55
CA LYS A 492 17.30 -25.93 -8.38
C LYS A 492 17.41 -25.44 -6.94
N ARG A 493 17.12 -26.29 -5.96
CA ARG A 493 17.27 -25.98 -4.53
C ARG A 493 18.67 -25.46 -4.21
N GLN A 494 19.70 -26.18 -4.65
CA GLN A 494 21.09 -25.77 -4.45
C GLN A 494 21.44 -24.48 -5.20
N GLY A 495 20.90 -24.27 -6.41
CA GLY A 495 21.03 -23.01 -7.14
C GLY A 495 20.50 -21.80 -6.36
N TYR A 496 19.32 -21.91 -5.74
CA TYR A 496 18.77 -20.83 -4.91
C TYR A 496 19.53 -20.62 -3.59
N ILE A 497 20.06 -21.68 -2.98
CA ILE A 497 20.95 -21.57 -1.80
C ILE A 497 22.25 -20.86 -2.19
N HIS A 498 22.80 -21.14 -3.37
CA HIS A 498 23.95 -20.43 -3.90
C HIS A 498 23.65 -18.95 -4.12
N GLU A 499 22.53 -18.65 -4.79
CA GLU A 499 22.07 -17.29 -5.04
C GLU A 499 21.97 -16.52 -3.73
N LEU A 500 21.38 -17.11 -2.68
CA LEU A 500 21.31 -16.50 -1.34
C LEU A 500 22.68 -16.08 -0.82
N ILE A 501 23.67 -17.00 -0.84
CA ILE A 501 25.01 -16.77 -0.28
C ILE A 501 25.78 -15.73 -1.10
N VAL A 502 25.80 -15.87 -2.42
CA VAL A 502 26.55 -14.96 -3.31
C VAL A 502 25.94 -13.57 -3.30
N THR A 503 24.62 -13.47 -3.33
CA THR A 503 23.95 -12.16 -3.25
C THR A 503 24.11 -11.51 -1.89
N GLU A 504 24.23 -12.28 -0.80
CA GLU A 504 24.54 -11.76 0.53
C GLU A 504 25.97 -11.23 0.61
N GLU A 505 26.93 -11.96 0.04
CA GLU A 505 28.33 -11.53 -0.03
C GLU A 505 28.48 -10.23 -0.82
N ASN A 506 27.87 -10.15 -2.00
CA ASN A 506 27.87 -8.94 -2.81
C ASN A 506 27.21 -7.77 -2.06
N TYR A 507 26.10 -8.02 -1.38
CA TYR A 507 25.40 -6.99 -0.62
C TYR A 507 26.22 -6.47 0.56
N VAL A 508 26.85 -7.34 1.35
CA VAL A 508 27.75 -6.91 2.45
C VAL A 508 28.95 -6.14 1.92
N ASN A 509 29.53 -6.57 0.79
CA ASN A 509 30.61 -5.82 0.15
C ASN A 509 30.15 -4.42 -0.28
N ASP A 510 28.96 -4.29 -0.89
CA ASP A 510 28.37 -3.00 -1.25
C ASP A 510 28.14 -2.12 0.00
N LEU A 511 27.67 -2.68 1.12
CA LEU A 511 27.49 -1.93 2.37
C LEU A 511 28.83 -1.38 2.91
N GLN A 512 29.87 -2.21 2.92
CA GLN A 512 31.20 -1.80 3.37
C GLN A 512 31.82 -0.75 2.43
N LEU A 513 31.61 -0.92 1.12
CA LEU A 513 32.06 0.02 0.09
C LEU A 513 31.48 1.42 0.33
N VAL A 514 30.20 1.51 0.66
CA VAL A 514 29.55 2.80 0.96
C VAL A 514 30.20 3.50 2.15
N THR A 515 30.53 2.77 3.21
CA THR A 515 31.22 3.35 4.36
C THR A 515 32.61 3.85 4.00
N GLU A 516 33.35 3.09 3.20
CA GLU A 516 34.73 3.42 2.83
C GLU A 516 34.81 4.60 1.85
N ILE A 517 34.01 4.57 0.78
CA ILE A 517 34.12 5.51 -0.34
C ILE A 517 33.27 6.76 -0.12
N PHE A 518 32.10 6.64 0.51
CA PHE A 518 31.18 7.77 0.62
C PHE A 518 31.12 8.31 2.05
N GLN A 519 30.81 7.47 3.03
CA GLN A 519 30.51 7.94 4.39
C GLN A 519 31.72 8.59 5.07
N LYS A 520 32.89 7.94 5.06
CA LYS A 520 34.10 8.52 5.68
C LYS A 520 34.54 9.80 4.97
N PRO A 521 34.69 9.85 3.63
CA PRO A 521 35.11 11.08 2.96
C PRO A 521 34.10 12.23 3.12
N LEU A 522 32.79 11.96 3.13
CA LEU A 522 31.77 13.01 3.37
C LEU A 522 31.80 13.57 4.79
N MET A 523 32.19 12.75 5.77
CA MET A 523 32.36 13.20 7.16
C MET A 523 33.62 14.05 7.33
N GLU A 524 34.68 13.74 6.58
CA GLU A 524 35.97 14.45 6.61
C GLU A 524 35.99 15.71 5.73
N SER A 525 35.08 15.85 4.76
CA SER A 525 35.12 16.95 3.79
C SER A 525 34.56 18.28 4.28
N GLU A 526 33.95 18.32 5.47
CA GLU A 526 33.26 19.48 6.05
C GLU A 526 32.13 20.09 5.17
N LEU A 527 31.75 19.42 4.08
CA LEU A 527 30.66 19.83 3.18
C LEU A 527 29.27 19.58 3.77
N LEU A 528 29.20 18.72 4.80
CA LEU A 528 28.01 18.37 5.54
C LEU A 528 28.32 18.43 7.04
N THR A 529 27.33 18.86 7.81
CA THR A 529 27.36 18.76 9.27
C THR A 529 27.21 17.31 9.73
N GLU A 530 27.66 16.98 10.95
CA GLU A 530 27.47 15.64 11.53
C GLU A 530 26.00 15.20 11.53
N LYS A 531 25.07 16.14 11.76
CA LYS A 531 23.62 15.90 11.71
C LYS A 531 23.17 15.52 10.30
N GLU A 532 23.66 16.21 9.26
CA GLU A 532 23.32 15.91 7.87
C GLU A 532 23.89 14.55 7.43
N VAL A 533 25.12 14.23 7.81
CA VAL A 533 25.71 12.89 7.57
C VAL A 533 24.89 11.81 8.27
N ALA A 534 24.48 12.03 9.53
CA ALA A 534 23.61 11.12 10.26
C ALA A 534 22.21 10.98 9.63
N MET A 535 21.68 12.02 8.98
CA MET A 535 20.42 11.94 8.24
C MET A 535 20.55 11.09 6.96
N ILE A 536 21.69 11.17 6.26
CA ILE A 536 21.92 10.41 5.03
C ILE A 536 22.14 8.93 5.31
N PHE A 537 23.01 8.61 6.28
CA PHE A 537 23.44 7.23 6.53
C PHE A 537 22.68 6.56 7.67
N VAL A 538 21.92 7.31 8.48
CA VAL A 538 21.07 6.80 9.56
C VAL A 538 21.85 5.87 10.48
N ASN A 539 21.58 4.56 10.43
CA ASN A 539 22.22 3.50 11.20
C ASN A 539 22.96 2.49 10.29
N TRP A 540 23.57 2.95 9.19
CA TRP A 540 24.28 2.11 8.20
C TRP A 540 25.26 1.09 8.83
N LYS A 541 25.97 1.50 9.89
CA LYS A 541 26.89 0.61 10.63
C LYS A 541 26.17 -0.59 11.25
N GLU A 542 24.95 -0.42 11.75
CA GLU A 542 24.14 -1.52 12.29
C GLU A 542 23.73 -2.51 11.20
N LEU A 543 23.39 -2.01 9.99
CA LEU A 543 23.12 -2.86 8.83
C LEU A 543 24.34 -3.72 8.46
N ILE A 544 25.54 -3.14 8.46
CA ILE A 544 26.77 -3.90 8.22
C ILE A 544 26.93 -4.99 9.29
N MET A 545 26.72 -4.66 10.57
CA MET A 545 26.92 -5.61 11.67
C MET A 545 25.98 -6.81 11.59
N CYS A 546 24.68 -6.60 11.36
CA CYS A 546 23.71 -7.70 11.29
C CYS A 546 23.93 -8.58 10.05
N ASN A 547 24.23 -8.01 8.89
CA ASN A 547 24.47 -8.79 7.67
C ASN A 547 25.82 -9.51 7.67
N ILE A 548 26.87 -8.95 8.28
CA ILE A 548 28.13 -9.70 8.50
C ILE A 548 27.88 -10.94 9.38
N LYS A 549 27.02 -10.84 10.40
CA LYS A 549 26.66 -11.98 11.25
C LYS A 549 25.95 -13.07 10.44
N LEU A 550 24.98 -12.69 9.61
CA LEU A 550 24.30 -13.61 8.69
C LEU A 550 25.29 -14.25 7.71
N LEU A 551 26.08 -13.45 6.98
CA LEU A 551 27.04 -13.94 6.00
C LEU A 551 28.07 -14.90 6.60
N LYS A 552 28.56 -14.62 7.82
CA LYS A 552 29.46 -15.53 8.54
C LYS A 552 28.78 -16.87 8.81
N ALA A 553 27.54 -16.89 9.29
CA ALA A 553 26.80 -18.13 9.53
C ALA A 553 26.58 -18.92 8.23
N LEU A 554 26.20 -18.25 7.14
CA LEU A 554 26.02 -18.86 5.82
C LEU A 554 27.32 -19.47 5.28
N ARG A 555 28.45 -18.75 5.39
CA ARG A 555 29.77 -19.24 4.98
C ARG A 555 30.21 -20.45 5.81
N VAL A 556 29.99 -20.43 7.13
CA VAL A 556 30.29 -21.58 8.00
C VAL A 556 29.48 -22.80 7.55
N ARG A 557 28.18 -22.65 7.25
CA ARG A 557 27.34 -23.73 6.73
C ARG A 557 27.82 -24.29 5.40
N LYS A 558 28.19 -23.42 4.45
CA LYS A 558 28.74 -23.84 3.16
C LYS A 558 30.05 -24.61 3.34
N LYS A 559 30.94 -24.14 4.22
CA LYS A 559 32.21 -24.81 4.53
C LYS A 559 32.01 -26.17 5.20
N MET A 560 31.08 -26.27 6.16
CA MET A 560 30.74 -27.53 6.82
C MET A 560 30.12 -28.56 5.88
N SER A 561 29.37 -28.10 4.87
CA SER A 561 28.77 -28.97 3.87
C SER A 561 29.83 -29.56 2.93
N GLY A 562 30.87 -28.78 2.62
CA GLY A 562 31.92 -29.12 1.67
C GLY A 562 31.81 -28.31 0.38
N GLU A 563 32.94 -27.99 -0.25
CA GLU A 563 33.02 -27.05 -1.38
C GLU A 563 32.14 -27.48 -2.57
N LYS A 564 32.13 -28.78 -2.87
CA LYS A 564 31.36 -29.40 -3.95
C LYS A 564 30.12 -30.18 -3.48
N MET A 565 29.75 -30.10 -2.21
CA MET A 565 28.65 -30.90 -1.67
C MET A 565 27.37 -30.07 -1.52
N PRO A 566 26.18 -30.69 -1.67
CA PRO A 566 24.91 -30.00 -1.48
C PRO A 566 24.74 -29.58 -0.01
N VAL A 567 24.27 -28.35 0.19
CA VAL A 567 23.93 -27.83 1.52
C VAL A 567 22.64 -28.49 1.97
N LYS A 568 22.72 -29.26 3.07
CA LYS A 568 21.56 -29.99 3.60
C LYS A 568 20.57 -29.06 4.27
N MET A 569 21.00 -28.13 5.11
CA MET A 569 20.09 -27.21 5.80
C MET A 569 20.57 -25.77 5.68
N ILE A 570 19.65 -24.82 5.56
CA ILE A 570 19.92 -23.37 5.56
C ILE A 570 18.84 -22.56 6.29
N GLY A 571 17.62 -23.10 6.41
CA GLY A 571 16.48 -22.41 7.00
C GLY A 571 16.65 -22.14 8.49
N ASP A 572 17.40 -22.97 9.22
CA ASP A 572 17.69 -22.81 10.64
C ASP A 572 18.51 -21.54 10.91
N ILE A 573 19.49 -21.25 10.04
CA ILE A 573 20.29 -20.02 10.09
C ILE A 573 19.38 -18.81 9.84
N LEU A 574 18.56 -18.87 8.80
CA LEU A 574 17.68 -17.76 8.44
C LEU A 574 16.66 -17.47 9.55
N THR A 575 16.04 -18.51 10.10
CA THR A 575 15.12 -18.40 11.25
C THR A 575 15.80 -17.73 12.44
N ALA A 576 17.06 -18.06 12.73
CA ALA A 576 17.81 -17.47 13.83
C ALA A 576 18.31 -16.04 13.56
N GLN A 577 18.60 -15.68 12.30
CA GLN A 577 19.20 -14.38 11.97
C GLN A 577 18.20 -13.29 11.58
N LEU A 578 17.08 -13.63 10.95
CA LEU A 578 16.08 -12.64 10.52
C LEU A 578 15.54 -11.76 11.67
N PRO A 579 15.28 -12.27 12.89
CA PRO A 579 14.89 -11.43 14.03
C PRO A 579 15.93 -10.37 14.42
N HIS A 580 17.19 -10.53 14.03
CA HIS A 580 18.26 -9.55 14.29
C HIS A 580 18.36 -8.45 13.20
N MET A 581 17.50 -8.48 12.18
CA MET A 581 17.46 -7.51 11.09
C MET A 581 16.55 -6.30 11.39
N GLN A 582 16.13 -6.11 12.64
CA GLN A 582 15.39 -4.91 13.08
C GLN A 582 16.03 -3.55 12.70
N PRO A 583 17.37 -3.42 12.60
CA PRO A 583 18.00 -2.17 12.11
C PRO A 583 17.49 -1.68 10.75
N TYR A 584 16.94 -2.55 9.89
CA TYR A 584 16.34 -2.16 8.62
C TYR A 584 15.13 -1.24 8.78
N ILE A 585 14.32 -1.43 9.83
CA ILE A 585 13.12 -0.62 10.07
C ILE A 585 13.52 0.84 10.19
N ARG A 586 14.49 1.14 11.05
CA ARG A 586 15.01 2.50 11.26
C ARG A 586 15.67 3.10 10.01
N PHE A 587 16.45 2.31 9.29
CA PHE A 587 17.11 2.80 8.07
C PHE A 587 16.08 3.18 7.01
N CYS A 588 15.22 2.23 6.65
CA CYS A 588 14.23 2.40 5.59
C CYS A 588 13.20 3.48 5.94
N SER A 589 12.83 3.63 7.22
CA SER A 589 11.90 4.69 7.64
C SER A 589 12.46 6.10 7.45
N CYS A 590 13.78 6.26 7.44
CA CYS A 590 14.43 7.58 7.34
C CYS A 590 15.11 7.83 5.98
N GLN A 591 15.30 6.80 5.13
CA GLN A 591 16.14 6.90 3.94
C GLN A 591 15.67 7.95 2.93
N LEU A 592 14.37 8.22 2.83
CA LEU A 592 13.81 9.22 1.91
C LEU A 592 14.24 10.65 2.30
N ASN A 593 14.33 10.94 3.60
CA ASN A 593 14.82 12.22 4.10
C ASN A 593 16.30 12.42 3.74
N GLY A 594 17.10 11.35 3.83
CA GLY A 594 18.50 11.34 3.38
C GLY A 594 18.64 11.56 1.88
N ALA A 595 17.80 10.90 1.06
CA ALA A 595 17.79 11.07 -0.39
C ALA A 595 17.41 12.49 -0.81
N ALA A 596 16.37 13.07 -0.19
CA ALA A 596 15.96 14.45 -0.42
C ALA A 596 17.07 15.45 -0.07
N LEU A 597 17.79 15.22 1.03
CA LEU A 597 18.94 16.04 1.43
C LEU A 597 20.11 15.94 0.43
N ILE A 598 20.43 14.72 -0.05
CA ILE A 598 21.44 14.55 -1.09
C ILE A 598 21.05 15.32 -2.36
N GLN A 599 19.80 15.19 -2.79
CA GLN A 599 19.31 15.88 -3.98
C GLN A 599 19.41 17.40 -3.80
N GLN A 600 18.92 17.92 -2.67
CA GLN A 600 19.01 19.34 -2.33
C GLN A 600 20.45 19.85 -2.37
N LYS A 601 21.39 19.15 -1.70
CA LYS A 601 22.80 19.55 -1.69
C LYS A 601 23.45 19.44 -3.07
N THR A 602 23.05 18.47 -3.88
CA THR A 602 23.54 18.30 -5.25
C THR A 602 23.11 19.47 -6.14
N ASP A 603 21.89 19.98 -5.94
CA ASP A 603 21.34 21.08 -6.73
C ASP A 603 21.82 22.46 -6.25
N GLU A 604 21.94 22.64 -4.93
CA GLU A 604 22.24 23.93 -4.31
C GLU A 604 23.75 24.17 -4.07
N VAL A 605 24.57 23.11 -3.98
CA VAL A 605 26.01 23.20 -3.64
C VAL A 605 26.89 22.53 -4.71
N PRO A 606 27.48 23.29 -5.65
CA PRO A 606 28.30 22.74 -6.73
C PRO A 606 29.51 21.92 -6.25
N GLU A 607 30.15 22.34 -5.16
CA GLU A 607 31.30 21.63 -4.57
C GLU A 607 30.90 20.24 -4.07
N PHE A 608 29.71 20.13 -3.47
CA PHE A 608 29.15 18.85 -3.02
C PHE A 608 28.87 17.93 -4.19
N LYS A 609 28.22 18.44 -5.24
CA LYS A 609 27.93 17.68 -6.46
C LYS A 609 29.19 17.09 -7.09
N GLU A 610 30.22 17.91 -7.27
CA GLU A 610 31.48 17.46 -7.86
C GLU A 610 32.24 16.51 -6.92
N PHE A 611 32.17 16.74 -5.61
CA PHE A 611 32.76 15.86 -4.60
C PHE A 611 32.15 14.45 -4.65
N VAL A 612 30.82 14.34 -4.57
CA VAL A 612 30.12 13.04 -4.63
C VAL A 612 30.34 12.34 -5.97
N LYS A 613 30.34 13.10 -7.08
CA LYS A 613 30.64 12.55 -8.41
C LYS A 613 32.03 11.96 -8.47
N ARG A 614 33.03 12.64 -7.92
CA ARG A 614 34.42 12.14 -7.86
C ARG A 614 34.54 10.86 -7.03
N LEU A 615 33.83 10.77 -5.90
CA LEU A 615 33.79 9.54 -5.09
C LEU A 615 33.17 8.38 -5.89
N ALA A 616 32.11 8.65 -6.67
CA ALA A 616 31.48 7.64 -7.52
C ALA A 616 32.33 7.17 -8.72
N MET A 617 33.44 7.85 -9.03
CA MET A 617 34.40 7.42 -10.06
C MET A 617 35.30 6.26 -9.61
N ASP A 618 35.26 5.86 -8.32
CA ASP A 618 35.96 4.65 -7.88
C ASP A 618 35.47 3.44 -8.70
N PRO A 619 36.36 2.65 -9.33
CA PRO A 619 35.98 1.53 -10.18
C PRO A 619 35.07 0.50 -9.50
N ARG A 620 35.19 0.36 -8.16
CA ARG A 620 34.37 -0.55 -7.36
C ARG A 620 32.90 -0.14 -7.33
N CYS A 621 32.60 1.15 -7.55
CA CYS A 621 31.24 1.68 -7.65
C CYS A 621 30.55 1.30 -8.97
N LYS A 622 31.28 0.80 -9.98
CA LYS A 622 30.73 0.37 -11.29
C LYS A 622 29.88 1.46 -11.98
N GLY A 623 30.23 2.73 -11.77
CA GLY A 623 29.51 3.88 -12.34
C GLY A 623 28.19 4.23 -11.63
N MET A 624 27.86 3.56 -10.53
CA MET A 624 26.62 3.81 -9.78
C MET A 624 26.82 4.96 -8.77
N PRO A 625 25.87 5.92 -8.67
CA PRO A 625 25.94 7.03 -7.72
C PRO A 625 25.56 6.60 -6.29
N LEU A 626 25.93 7.40 -5.28
CA LEU A 626 25.60 7.13 -3.86
C LEU A 626 24.11 6.86 -3.64
N SER A 627 23.21 7.63 -4.26
CA SER A 627 21.76 7.47 -4.13
C SER A 627 21.30 6.03 -4.42
N SER A 628 21.86 5.41 -5.46
CA SER A 628 21.54 4.02 -5.84
C SER A 628 22.00 2.99 -4.80
N PHE A 629 23.11 3.24 -4.10
CA PHE A 629 23.58 2.35 -3.04
C PHE A 629 22.69 2.42 -1.80
N LEU A 630 22.16 3.61 -1.47
CA LEU A 630 21.26 3.80 -0.33
C LEU A 630 19.92 3.08 -0.50
N LEU A 631 19.54 2.68 -1.73
CA LEU A 631 18.35 1.86 -1.98
C LEU A 631 18.56 0.37 -1.68
N LYS A 632 19.81 -0.10 -1.65
CA LYS A 632 20.12 -1.55 -1.52
C LYS A 632 19.56 -2.19 -0.25
N PRO A 633 19.52 -1.55 0.94
CA PRO A 633 18.90 -2.14 2.11
C PRO A 633 17.41 -2.44 1.94
N MET A 634 16.64 -1.49 1.41
CA MET A 634 15.23 -1.69 1.09
C MET A 634 15.06 -2.83 0.09
N GLN A 635 15.91 -2.89 -0.95
CA GLN A 635 15.92 -3.97 -1.95
C GLN A 635 16.31 -5.34 -1.35
N ARG A 636 17.18 -5.38 -0.34
CA ARG A 636 17.66 -6.64 0.24
C ARG A 636 16.63 -7.24 1.19
N VAL A 637 16.08 -6.44 2.10
CA VAL A 637 15.06 -6.94 3.04
C VAL A 637 13.86 -7.50 2.29
N THR A 638 13.49 -6.84 1.19
CA THR A 638 12.46 -7.26 0.27
C THR A 638 12.87 -8.40 -0.67
N ARG A 639 14.08 -8.96 -0.61
CA ARG A 639 14.45 -10.15 -1.39
C ARG A 639 14.47 -11.42 -0.57
N TYR A 640 14.62 -11.34 0.75
CA TYR A 640 14.65 -12.52 1.61
C TYR A 640 13.40 -13.41 1.46
N PRO A 641 12.16 -12.92 1.53
CA PRO A 641 10.98 -13.79 1.39
C PRO A 641 10.98 -14.56 0.05
N LEU A 642 11.45 -13.91 -1.01
CA LEU A 642 11.42 -14.43 -2.38
C LEU A 642 12.44 -15.56 -2.57
N ILE A 643 13.66 -15.33 -2.11
CA ILE A 643 14.73 -16.34 -2.17
C ILE A 643 14.34 -17.54 -1.30
N ILE A 644 13.81 -17.29 -0.10
CA ILE A 644 13.36 -18.37 0.81
C ILE A 644 12.22 -19.18 0.18
N LYS A 645 11.22 -18.52 -0.42
CA LYS A 645 10.11 -19.18 -1.10
C LYS A 645 10.60 -20.08 -2.24
N ASN A 646 11.53 -19.61 -3.06
CA ASN A 646 12.13 -20.42 -4.13
C ASN A 646 12.88 -21.66 -3.57
N ILE A 647 13.55 -21.54 -2.42
CA ILE A 647 14.20 -22.68 -1.75
C ILE A 647 13.12 -23.66 -1.25
N ILE A 648 12.03 -23.18 -0.64
CA ILE A 648 10.92 -24.01 -0.13
C ILE A 648 10.26 -24.79 -1.28
N GLU A 649 9.95 -24.14 -2.39
CA GLU A 649 9.29 -24.75 -3.56
C GLU A 649 10.11 -25.91 -4.15
N ASN A 650 11.43 -25.93 -3.91
CA ASN A 650 12.34 -26.98 -4.32
C ASN A 650 12.81 -27.86 -3.15
N THR A 651 12.18 -27.76 -1.98
CA THR A 651 12.49 -28.56 -0.78
C THR A 651 11.30 -29.45 -0.41
N PRO A 652 11.37 -30.78 -0.57
CA PRO A 652 10.29 -31.71 -0.24
C PRO A 652 9.77 -31.56 1.21
N GLU A 653 8.50 -31.83 1.47
CA GLU A 653 7.90 -31.66 2.81
C GLU A 653 8.57 -32.54 3.89
N ASN A 654 9.07 -33.72 3.50
CA ASN A 654 9.79 -34.64 4.38
C ASN A 654 11.26 -34.26 4.61
N HIS A 655 11.76 -33.22 3.94
CA HIS A 655 13.15 -32.79 4.06
C HIS A 655 13.38 -32.03 5.39
N PRO A 656 14.49 -32.27 6.12
CA PRO A 656 14.70 -31.70 7.46
C PRO A 656 14.75 -30.15 7.51
N ASP A 657 15.01 -29.51 6.37
CA ASP A 657 15.06 -28.05 6.24
C ASP A 657 13.68 -27.43 5.96
N HIS A 658 12.66 -28.22 5.61
CA HIS A 658 11.37 -27.69 5.15
C HIS A 658 10.64 -26.87 6.22
N SER A 659 10.57 -27.38 7.46
CA SER A 659 9.96 -26.67 8.60
C SER A 659 10.72 -25.38 8.95
N HIS A 660 12.04 -25.46 8.98
CA HIS A 660 12.91 -24.31 9.24
C HIS A 660 12.76 -23.22 8.17
N LEU A 661 12.65 -23.60 6.90
CA LEU A 661 12.43 -22.64 5.81
C LEU A 661 11.05 -21.98 5.89
N LYS A 662 9.99 -22.72 6.27
CA LYS A 662 8.66 -22.12 6.52
C LYS A 662 8.71 -21.06 7.62
N HIS A 663 9.33 -21.37 8.76
CA HIS A 663 9.51 -20.38 9.82
C HIS A 663 10.36 -19.18 9.38
N ALA A 664 11.43 -19.42 8.60
CA ALA A 664 12.24 -18.34 8.04
C ALA A 664 11.44 -17.44 7.09
N LEU A 665 10.53 -18.00 6.28
CA LEU A 665 9.68 -17.23 5.39
C LEU A 665 8.74 -16.32 6.19
N GLU A 666 8.05 -16.86 7.20
CA GLU A 666 7.17 -16.09 8.08
C GLU A 666 7.94 -14.92 8.73
N LYS A 667 9.16 -15.18 9.23
CA LYS A 667 10.02 -14.14 9.83
C LYS A 667 10.49 -13.09 8.83
N ALA A 668 10.73 -13.47 7.58
CA ALA A 668 11.12 -12.53 6.54
C ALA A 668 9.94 -11.65 6.09
N GLU A 669 8.74 -12.23 5.95
CA GLU A 669 7.52 -11.49 5.61
C GLU A 669 7.10 -10.55 6.75
N GLU A 670 7.18 -11.01 8.00
CA GLU A 670 6.98 -10.18 9.20
C GLU A 670 7.93 -8.98 9.22
N LEU A 671 9.23 -9.20 8.95
CA LEU A 671 10.21 -8.12 8.88
C LEU A 671 9.88 -7.11 7.76
N CYS A 672 9.49 -7.57 6.56
CA CYS A 672 9.07 -6.67 5.49
C CYS A 672 7.85 -5.83 5.88
N SER A 673 6.87 -6.45 6.54
CA SER A 673 5.70 -5.76 7.06
C SER A 673 6.08 -4.69 8.09
N GLN A 674 6.93 -5.03 9.06
CA GLN A 674 7.43 -4.09 10.07
C GLN A 674 8.21 -2.92 9.46
N VAL A 675 9.05 -3.17 8.44
CA VAL A 675 9.76 -2.09 7.72
C VAL A 675 8.76 -1.15 7.04
N ASN A 676 7.75 -1.71 6.37
CA ASN A 676 6.73 -0.94 5.67
C ASN A 676 5.87 -0.10 6.62
N GLU A 677 5.47 -0.65 7.77
CA GLU A 677 4.80 0.11 8.83
C GLU A 677 5.72 1.18 9.42
N GLY A 678 6.99 0.86 9.69
CA GLY A 678 7.96 1.82 10.21
C GLY A 678 8.15 3.04 9.30
N VAL A 679 8.13 2.85 7.97
CA VAL A 679 8.12 3.95 7.00
C VAL A 679 6.86 4.81 7.15
N ARG A 680 5.68 4.19 7.19
CA ARG A 680 4.40 4.91 7.37
C ARG A 680 4.34 5.69 8.67
N GLU A 681 4.75 5.07 9.78
CA GLU A 681 4.74 5.69 11.11
C GLU A 681 5.70 6.88 11.16
N LYS A 682 6.87 6.76 10.51
CA LYS A 682 7.84 7.84 10.42
C LYS A 682 7.32 9.00 9.58
N GLU A 683 6.70 8.75 8.42
CA GLU A 683 6.04 9.80 7.64
C GLU A 683 4.93 10.50 8.43
N ASN A 684 4.12 9.74 9.17
CA ASN A 684 3.10 10.30 10.04
C ASN A 684 3.73 11.20 11.11
N SER A 685 4.77 10.72 11.80
CA SER A 685 5.50 11.50 12.80
C SER A 685 6.06 12.79 12.20
N ASP A 686 6.70 12.74 11.03
CA ASP A 686 7.29 13.91 10.38
C ASP A 686 6.21 14.93 9.97
N ARG A 687 5.02 14.48 9.52
CA ARG A 687 3.87 15.37 9.29
C ARG A 687 3.34 16.00 10.57
N LEU A 688 3.27 15.26 11.67
CA LEU A 688 2.81 15.79 12.97
C LEU A 688 3.79 16.81 13.55
N GLU A 689 5.09 16.58 13.44
CA GLU A 689 6.13 17.55 13.81
C GLU A 689 6.05 18.82 12.96
N TRP A 690 5.81 18.67 11.65
CA TRP A 690 5.59 19.82 10.78
C TRP A 690 4.38 20.62 11.25
N ILE A 691 3.25 19.97 11.53
CA ILE A 691 2.03 20.64 12.03
C ILE A 691 2.31 21.35 13.37
N GLN A 692 3.03 20.70 14.28
CA GLN A 692 3.41 21.27 15.58
C GLN A 692 4.19 22.58 15.44
N ALA A 693 5.09 22.67 14.46
CA ALA A 693 5.92 23.85 14.21
C ALA A 693 5.20 24.98 13.44
N HIS A 694 4.12 24.67 12.70
CA HIS A 694 3.45 25.62 11.80
C HIS A 694 2.04 26.01 12.24
N VAL A 695 1.46 25.35 13.25
CA VAL A 695 0.11 25.65 13.75
C VAL A 695 0.13 26.24 15.16
N GLN A 696 -0.28 27.50 15.27
CA GLN A 696 -0.47 28.21 16.53
C GLN A 696 -1.79 27.82 17.20
N CYS A 697 -1.70 27.10 18.31
CA CYS A 697 -2.84 26.67 19.11
C CYS A 697 -2.98 27.52 20.39
N GLU A 698 -3.48 28.74 20.25
CA GLU A 698 -3.71 29.65 21.38
C GLU A 698 -5.10 29.46 22.01
N GLY A 699 -5.22 29.67 23.33
CA GLY A 699 -6.51 29.66 24.02
C GLY A 699 -7.05 28.26 24.37
N LEU A 700 -6.21 27.22 24.28
CA LEU A 700 -6.46 25.94 24.92
C LEU A 700 -5.99 25.98 26.38
N SER A 701 -6.66 25.23 27.26
CA SER A 701 -6.27 25.09 28.67
C SER A 701 -4.96 24.31 28.85
N GLU A 702 -4.55 23.54 27.84
CA GLU A 702 -3.31 22.76 27.78
C GLU A 702 -2.59 22.96 26.46
N GLN A 703 -1.31 22.62 26.47
CA GLN A 703 -0.47 22.67 25.28
C GLN A 703 -0.72 21.42 24.42
N LEU A 704 -1.34 21.62 23.26
CA LEU A 704 -1.56 20.54 22.30
C LEU A 704 -0.24 20.06 21.70
N VAL A 705 0.15 18.83 22.04
CA VAL A 705 1.27 18.11 21.42
C VAL A 705 0.72 17.19 20.32
N PHE A 706 0.99 17.50 19.06
CA PHE A 706 0.47 16.74 17.92
C PHE A 706 1.07 15.34 17.83
N ASN A 707 2.38 15.22 17.98
CA ASN A 707 3.11 13.96 17.91
C ASN A 707 3.10 13.23 19.27
N SER A 708 1.90 12.82 19.72
CA SER A 708 1.68 12.19 21.02
C SER A 708 0.67 11.03 20.93
N VAL A 709 0.50 10.33 22.05
CA VAL A 709 -0.55 9.31 22.19
C VAL A 709 -1.89 10.00 22.48
N THR A 710 -2.96 9.48 21.89
CA THR A 710 -4.34 9.94 22.14
C THR A 710 -4.93 9.26 23.38
N ASN A 711 -6.08 9.74 23.85
CA ASN A 711 -6.77 9.19 25.03
C ASN A 711 -7.12 7.68 24.96
N CYS A 712 -7.36 7.14 23.76
CA CYS A 712 -7.73 5.73 23.63
C CYS A 712 -7.42 5.06 22.28
N LEU A 713 -6.92 5.79 21.28
CA LEU A 713 -6.68 5.26 19.93
C LEU A 713 -5.21 4.92 19.64
N GLY A 714 -4.35 4.98 20.66
CA GLY A 714 -2.90 4.87 20.49
C GLY A 714 -2.29 6.16 19.93
N PRO A 715 -1.16 6.11 19.21
CA PRO A 715 -0.50 7.27 18.63
C PRO A 715 -1.43 8.10 17.74
N ARG A 716 -1.33 9.42 17.79
CA ARG A 716 -2.06 10.30 16.89
C ARG A 716 -1.64 10.03 15.45
N LYS A 717 -2.62 9.97 14.55
CA LYS A 717 -2.40 9.75 13.11
C LYS A 717 -3.01 10.91 12.34
N PHE A 718 -2.24 11.50 11.45
CA PHE A 718 -2.71 12.47 10.47
C PHE A 718 -3.43 11.74 9.32
N LEU A 719 -4.68 12.12 9.03
CA LEU A 719 -5.54 11.41 8.08
C LEU A 719 -5.85 12.20 6.81
N HIS A 720 -6.02 13.52 6.92
CA HIS A 720 -6.33 14.39 5.77
C HIS A 720 -6.06 15.86 6.07
N SER A 721 -5.78 16.65 5.04
CA SER A 721 -5.82 18.11 5.13
C SER A 721 -6.24 18.74 3.81
N GLY A 722 -6.72 19.98 3.88
CA GLY A 722 -7.20 20.68 2.69
C GLY A 722 -7.90 21.99 3.02
N LYS A 723 -8.11 22.80 1.97
CA LYS A 723 -8.86 24.05 2.06
C LYS A 723 -10.35 23.74 2.24
N LEU A 724 -10.98 24.45 3.17
CA LEU A 724 -12.41 24.35 3.48
C LEU A 724 -12.97 25.76 3.62
N TYR A 725 -14.19 25.97 3.14
CA TYR A 725 -14.86 27.26 3.22
C TYR A 725 -16.10 27.16 4.08
N LYS A 726 -16.33 28.13 4.97
CA LYS A 726 -17.63 28.22 5.65
C LYS A 726 -18.70 28.60 4.63
N ALA A 727 -19.71 27.75 4.41
CA ALA A 727 -20.72 28.00 3.37
C ALA A 727 -21.44 29.35 3.53
N LYS A 728 -21.80 29.74 4.77
CA LYS A 728 -22.53 31.00 5.02
C LYS A 728 -21.71 32.28 4.84
N SER A 729 -20.42 32.26 5.20
CA SER A 729 -19.58 33.47 5.22
C SER A 729 -18.48 33.46 4.16
N ASN A 730 -18.40 32.37 3.38
CA ASN A 730 -17.31 32.03 2.48
C ASN A 730 -15.90 32.22 3.06
N LYS A 731 -15.77 32.11 4.40
CA LYS A 731 -14.48 32.30 5.08
C LYS A 731 -13.61 31.10 4.76
N GLU A 732 -12.45 31.36 4.17
CA GLU A 732 -11.41 30.37 3.92
C GLU A 732 -10.81 29.88 5.24
N LEU A 733 -10.75 28.57 5.38
CA LEU A 733 -10.15 27.83 6.47
C LEU A 733 -9.27 26.72 5.88
N TYR A 734 -8.36 26.21 6.69
CA TYR A 734 -7.57 25.03 6.37
C TYR A 734 -7.80 23.97 7.45
N GLY A 735 -8.27 22.79 7.03
CA GLY A 735 -8.59 21.68 7.93
C GLY A 735 -7.43 20.70 8.05
N PHE A 736 -7.18 20.20 9.26
CA PHE A 736 -6.31 19.06 9.54
C PHE A 736 -7.13 18.01 10.30
N LEU A 737 -7.31 16.84 9.70
CA LEU A 737 -8.00 15.70 10.29
C LEU A 737 -6.99 14.74 10.92
N PHE A 738 -7.20 14.42 12.18
CA PHE A 738 -6.49 13.39 12.91
C PHE A 738 -7.45 12.23 13.24
N ASN A 739 -6.92 11.14 13.78
CA ASN A 739 -7.73 10.01 14.22
C ASN A 739 -8.62 10.33 15.45
N ASP A 740 -8.29 11.34 16.24
CA ASP A 740 -9.03 11.73 17.44
C ASP A 740 -9.83 13.04 17.31
N PHE A 741 -9.38 14.02 16.50
CA PHE A 741 -10.11 15.27 16.27
C PHE A 741 -9.92 15.87 14.88
N LEU A 742 -10.80 16.80 14.52
CA LEU A 742 -10.66 17.73 13.39
C LEU A 742 -10.25 19.12 13.89
N LEU A 743 -9.12 19.62 13.38
CA LEU A 743 -8.63 20.97 13.64
C LEU A 743 -8.92 21.88 12.45
N LEU A 744 -9.60 23.00 12.70
CA LEU A 744 -9.82 24.05 11.71
C LEU A 744 -8.89 25.23 12.01
N THR A 745 -8.20 25.73 10.99
CA THR A 745 -7.22 26.81 11.10
C THR A 745 -7.49 27.92 10.09
N GLN A 746 -6.90 29.08 10.34
CA GLN A 746 -6.80 30.19 9.40
C GLN A 746 -5.37 30.28 8.91
N ILE A 747 -5.20 30.48 7.60
CA ILE A 747 -3.88 30.68 6.98
C ILE A 747 -3.43 32.12 7.25
N ILE A 748 -2.28 32.28 7.88
CA ILE A 748 -1.59 33.55 8.05
C ILE A 748 -0.59 33.68 6.91
N LYS A 749 -0.92 34.48 5.89
CA LYS A 749 -0.04 34.73 4.75
C LYS A 749 0.94 35.86 5.09
N PRO A 750 2.27 35.64 5.03
CA PRO A 750 3.24 36.72 5.13
C PRO A 750 3.04 37.72 3.98
N LEU A 751 3.23 39.01 4.25
CA LEU A 751 3.07 40.07 3.25
C LEU A 751 4.04 39.82 2.07
N GLY A 752 3.52 39.54 0.87
CA GLY A 752 4.31 39.35 -0.35
C GLY A 752 4.57 37.90 -0.80
N SER A 753 4.00 36.87 -0.16
CA SER A 753 4.20 35.47 -0.57
C SER A 753 3.19 35.02 -1.64
N SER A 754 3.69 34.76 -2.86
CA SER A 754 3.00 34.06 -3.95
C SER A 754 3.72 32.72 -4.22
N GLY A 755 3.72 31.84 -3.22
CA GLY A 755 4.39 30.52 -3.29
C GLY A 755 3.40 29.36 -3.50
N THR A 756 3.89 28.28 -4.11
CA THR A 756 3.12 27.07 -4.49
C THR A 756 2.57 26.26 -3.32
N ASP A 757 1.35 25.74 -3.48
CA ASP A 757 0.42 25.10 -2.53
C ASP A 757 0.84 23.79 -1.81
N LYS A 758 2.12 23.37 -1.83
CA LYS A 758 2.53 22.13 -1.14
C LYS A 758 2.70 22.34 0.36
N VAL A 759 1.70 21.93 1.14
CA VAL A 759 1.59 22.16 2.59
C VAL A 759 2.78 21.64 3.38
N PHE A 760 3.19 20.39 3.21
CA PHE A 760 4.31 19.79 3.97
C PHE A 760 5.70 20.06 3.37
N SER A 761 5.89 21.20 2.71
CA SER A 761 7.18 21.55 2.10
C SER A 761 8.11 22.22 3.11
N PRO A 762 9.42 21.88 3.16
CA PRO A 762 10.38 22.60 3.98
C PRO A 762 10.56 24.07 3.54
N LYS A 763 10.12 24.41 2.31
CA LYS A 763 10.16 25.79 1.77
C LYS A 763 8.87 26.58 2.06
N SER A 764 7.86 25.98 2.72
CA SER A 764 6.63 26.70 3.05
C SER A 764 6.84 27.63 4.23
N ASN A 765 6.59 28.92 4.04
CA ASN A 765 6.59 29.93 5.12
C ASN A 765 5.17 30.22 5.65
N LEU A 766 4.20 29.36 5.33
CA LEU A 766 2.82 29.54 5.78
C LEU A 766 2.72 29.19 7.26
N GLN A 767 2.14 30.10 8.03
CA GLN A 767 1.78 29.89 9.42
C GLN A 767 0.27 29.72 9.51
N TYR A 768 -0.19 28.87 10.41
CA TYR A 768 -1.60 28.58 10.61
C TYR A 768 -1.98 28.96 12.03
N LYS A 769 -3.15 29.54 12.19
CA LYS A 769 -3.70 29.86 13.51
C LYS A 769 -4.99 29.10 13.74
N MET A 770 -5.09 28.43 14.88
CA MET A 770 -6.31 27.72 15.27
C MET A 770 -7.52 28.66 15.18
N TYR A 771 -8.56 28.23 14.47
CA TYR A 771 -9.78 29.03 14.29
C TYR A 771 -10.71 28.89 15.50
N LYS A 772 -10.87 27.67 16.00
CA LYS A 772 -11.69 27.29 17.15
C LYS A 772 -11.09 26.05 17.81
N THR A 773 -11.55 25.75 19.01
CA THR A 773 -11.23 24.50 19.73
C THR A 773 -11.39 23.29 18.79
N PRO A 774 -10.46 22.32 18.83
CA PRO A 774 -10.54 21.12 18.03
C PRO A 774 -11.87 20.39 18.23
N ILE A 775 -12.39 19.78 17.16
CA ILE A 775 -13.67 19.10 17.15
C ILE A 775 -13.39 17.60 17.30
N PHE A 776 -13.62 17.04 18.49
CA PHE A 776 -13.35 15.63 18.77
C PHE A 776 -14.29 14.70 18.02
N LEU A 777 -13.75 13.61 17.47
CA LEU A 777 -14.49 12.74 16.56
C LEU A 777 -15.46 11.80 17.27
N ASN A 778 -15.27 11.52 18.55
CA ASN A 778 -16.24 10.76 19.36
C ASN A 778 -17.55 11.54 19.64
N GLU A 779 -17.58 12.83 19.32
CA GLU A 779 -18.70 13.75 19.54
C GLU A 779 -19.26 14.35 18.24
N VAL A 780 -18.90 13.76 17.09
CA VAL A 780 -19.23 14.27 15.76
C VAL A 780 -20.17 13.33 14.99
N LEU A 781 -21.13 13.93 14.31
CA LEU A 781 -21.91 13.30 13.25
C LEU A 781 -21.73 14.06 11.94
N VAL A 782 -21.33 13.36 10.89
CA VAL A 782 -21.20 13.94 9.55
C VAL A 782 -22.46 13.65 8.75
N LYS A 783 -23.02 14.69 8.12
CA LYS A 783 -24.21 14.58 7.27
C LYS A 783 -23.93 15.24 5.93
N LEU A 784 -24.33 14.56 4.86
CA LEU A 784 -24.46 15.19 3.54
C LEU A 784 -25.72 16.07 3.54
N PRO A 785 -25.80 17.08 2.67
CA PRO A 785 -27.01 17.85 2.45
C PRO A 785 -28.18 16.93 2.06
N THR A 786 -29.42 17.38 2.34
CA THR A 786 -30.66 16.63 2.04
C THR A 786 -30.80 16.27 0.57
N ASP A 787 -30.19 17.07 -0.32
CA ASP A 787 -30.01 16.76 -1.73
C ASP A 787 -28.52 16.50 -2.04
N PRO A 788 -28.07 15.24 -2.03
CA PRO A 788 -26.69 14.88 -2.35
C PRO A 788 -26.34 15.07 -3.83
N SER A 789 -27.33 15.37 -4.69
CA SER A 789 -27.16 15.64 -6.14
C SER A 789 -26.89 17.12 -6.46
N GLY A 790 -26.96 18.01 -5.47
CA GLY A 790 -26.60 19.41 -5.68
C GLY A 790 -25.14 19.57 -6.14
N ASP A 791 -24.92 20.46 -7.11
CA ASP A 791 -23.60 20.76 -7.69
C ASP A 791 -22.62 21.36 -6.67
N GLU A 792 -23.10 21.80 -5.50
CA GLU A 792 -22.26 22.43 -4.49
C GLU A 792 -21.55 21.39 -3.59
N PRO A 793 -20.21 21.48 -3.42
CA PRO A 793 -19.42 20.54 -2.63
C PRO A 793 -19.54 20.80 -1.11
N ILE A 794 -20.77 20.85 -0.58
CA ILE A 794 -21.08 21.18 0.82
C ILE A 794 -21.31 19.91 1.66
N PHE A 795 -20.91 19.95 2.93
CA PHE A 795 -21.22 18.95 3.93
C PHE A 795 -21.41 19.58 5.32
N HIS A 796 -22.04 18.85 6.23
CA HIS A 796 -22.33 19.29 7.59
C HIS A 796 -21.60 18.43 8.62
N ILE A 797 -20.99 19.08 9.61
CA ILE A 797 -20.45 18.46 10.80
C ILE A 797 -21.31 18.90 11.98
N SER A 798 -22.03 17.97 12.59
CA SER A 798 -22.78 18.20 13.82
C SER A 798 -21.94 17.75 15.00
N HIS A 799 -21.49 18.72 15.79
CA HIS A 799 -20.92 18.54 17.12
C HIS A 799 -22.02 18.78 18.17
N ILE A 800 -21.85 18.28 19.40
CA ILE A 800 -22.88 18.30 20.47
C ILE A 800 -23.63 19.64 20.55
N ASP A 801 -22.90 20.75 20.58
CA ASP A 801 -23.50 22.10 20.72
C ASP A 801 -23.57 22.90 19.41
N ARG A 802 -23.02 22.41 18.31
CA ARG A 802 -22.73 23.24 17.11
C ARG A 802 -22.83 22.46 15.81
N VAL A 803 -23.44 23.09 14.81
CA VAL A 803 -23.41 22.60 13.43
C VAL A 803 -22.49 23.47 12.59
N TYR A 804 -21.49 22.85 11.96
CA TYR A 804 -20.61 23.47 10.99
C TYR A 804 -21.07 23.11 9.59
N THR A 805 -21.35 24.12 8.77
CA THR A 805 -21.60 23.92 7.33
C THR A 805 -20.35 24.33 6.56
N LEU A 806 -19.69 23.36 5.95
CA LEU A 806 -18.42 23.51 5.26
C LEU A 806 -18.57 23.16 3.77
N ARG A 807 -17.83 23.87 2.92
CA ARG A 807 -17.75 23.68 1.47
C ARG A 807 -16.32 23.29 1.14
N ALA A 808 -16.13 22.16 0.47
CA ALA A 808 -14.85 21.71 -0.06
C ALA A 808 -14.56 22.36 -1.43
N GLU A 809 -13.36 22.15 -1.96
CA GLU A 809 -12.97 22.67 -3.29
C GLU A 809 -13.66 21.93 -4.43
N SER A 810 -13.95 20.64 -4.25
CA SER A 810 -14.57 19.78 -5.25
C SER A 810 -15.51 18.75 -4.61
N ILE A 811 -16.34 18.11 -5.44
CA ILE A 811 -17.22 17.01 -5.01
C ILE A 811 -16.38 15.82 -4.51
N ASN A 812 -15.22 15.58 -5.12
CA ASN A 812 -14.29 14.53 -4.70
C ASN A 812 -13.74 14.83 -3.30
N GLU A 813 -13.27 16.06 -3.07
CA GLU A 813 -12.80 16.48 -1.74
C GLU A 813 -13.90 16.41 -0.69
N ARG A 814 -15.12 16.89 -1.00
CA ARG A 814 -16.28 16.73 -0.10
C ARG A 814 -16.46 15.27 0.30
N THR A 815 -16.43 14.37 -0.67
CA THR A 815 -16.63 12.93 -0.44
C THR A 815 -15.50 12.34 0.40
N ALA A 816 -14.24 12.73 0.13
CA ALA A 816 -13.08 12.31 0.91
C ALA A 816 -13.15 12.77 2.36
N TRP A 817 -13.47 14.04 2.62
CA TRP A 817 -13.67 14.59 3.97
C TRP A 817 -14.76 13.82 4.72
N VAL A 818 -15.93 13.61 4.09
CA VAL A 818 -17.05 12.92 4.72
C VAL A 818 -16.70 11.48 5.08
N GLN A 819 -16.11 10.73 4.14
CA GLN A 819 -15.72 9.33 4.37
C GLN A 819 -14.67 9.21 5.47
N LYS A 820 -13.61 10.02 5.42
CA LYS A 820 -12.51 9.94 6.40
C LYS A 820 -12.94 10.36 7.80
N ILE A 821 -13.72 11.44 7.95
CA ILE A 821 -14.24 11.86 9.26
C ILE A 821 -15.18 10.78 9.82
N LYS A 822 -16.08 10.24 8.99
CA LYS A 822 -17.02 9.19 9.41
C LYS A 822 -16.27 7.94 9.88
N ALA A 823 -15.34 7.43 9.08
CA ALA A 823 -14.56 6.24 9.43
C ALA A 823 -13.75 6.43 10.72
N ALA A 824 -13.10 7.58 10.89
CA ALA A 824 -12.33 7.88 12.10
C ALA A 824 -13.23 8.05 13.35
N SER A 825 -14.38 8.69 13.20
CA SER A 825 -15.39 8.84 14.27
C SER A 825 -15.95 7.48 14.70
N GLU A 826 -16.34 6.62 13.76
CA GLU A 826 -16.85 5.28 14.04
C GLU A 826 -15.81 4.42 14.77
N LEU A 827 -14.55 4.44 14.30
CA LEU A 827 -13.45 3.74 14.96
C LEU A 827 -13.21 4.27 16.38
N TYR A 828 -13.28 5.59 16.59
CA TYR A 828 -13.15 6.17 17.92
C TYR A 828 -14.25 5.65 18.84
N ILE A 829 -15.51 5.81 18.44
CA ILE A 829 -16.68 5.40 19.24
C ILE A 829 -16.62 3.90 19.57
N GLU A 830 -16.25 3.04 18.60
CA GLU A 830 -16.13 1.60 18.83
C GLU A 830 -15.01 1.26 19.82
N THR A 831 -13.85 1.93 19.71
CA THR A 831 -12.71 1.70 20.61
C THR A 831 -13.04 2.14 22.04
N GLU A 832 -13.69 3.29 22.19
CA GLU A 832 -14.10 3.81 23.50
C GLU A 832 -15.18 2.90 24.13
N LYS A 833 -16.11 2.38 23.33
CA LYS A 833 -17.12 1.41 23.76
C LYS A 833 -16.47 0.12 24.28
N LYS A 834 -15.52 -0.46 23.54
CA LYS A 834 -14.79 -1.66 23.98
C LYS A 834 -14.03 -1.44 25.29
N LYS A 835 -13.41 -0.25 25.46
CA LYS A 835 -12.73 0.12 26.72
C LYS A 835 -13.73 0.16 27.90
N ARG A 836 -14.91 0.76 27.70
CA ARG A 836 -15.97 0.82 28.72
C ARG A 836 -16.56 -0.55 29.04
N GLU A 837 -16.79 -1.40 28.04
CA GLU A 837 -17.29 -2.77 28.24
C GLU A 837 -16.30 -3.63 29.01
N LYS A 838 -15.01 -3.55 28.69
CA LYS A 838 -13.95 -4.24 29.46
C LYS A 838 -13.91 -3.77 30.91
N ALA A 839 -13.99 -2.46 31.15
CA ALA A 839 -14.05 -1.90 32.50
C ALA A 839 -15.31 -2.35 33.26
N TYR A 840 -16.47 -2.40 32.59
CA TYR A 840 -17.72 -2.89 33.17
C TYR A 840 -17.66 -4.39 33.49
N LEU A 841 -17.08 -5.21 32.61
CA LEU A 841 -16.93 -6.65 32.84
C LEU A 841 -16.03 -6.92 34.07
N VAL A 842 -14.95 -6.15 34.22
CA VAL A 842 -14.08 -6.21 35.42
C VAL A 842 -14.84 -5.80 36.69
N ARG A 843 -15.72 -4.78 36.61
CA ARG A 843 -16.51 -4.30 37.75
C ARG A 843 -17.71 -5.19 38.12
N SER A 844 -18.28 -5.92 37.16
CA SER A 844 -19.50 -6.73 37.36
C SER A 844 -19.25 -8.14 37.89
N GLN A 845 -17.98 -8.59 37.95
CA GLN A 845 -17.61 -9.81 38.67
C GLN A 845 -17.83 -9.61 40.18
N ARG A 846 -18.76 -10.40 40.74
CA ARG A 846 -19.61 -10.13 41.92
C ARG A 846 -18.89 -9.75 43.23
N ALA A 847 -19.54 -8.83 43.92
CA ALA A 847 -19.35 -8.43 45.31
C ALA A 847 -19.81 -9.53 46.28
N THR A 848 -18.85 -10.29 46.79
CA THR A 848 -18.95 -11.01 48.06
C THR A 848 -17.66 -10.68 48.81
N GLY A 849 -17.78 -10.33 50.08
CA GLY A 849 -16.67 -9.85 50.88
C GLY A 849 -16.96 -9.98 52.36
N ILE A 850 -15.92 -9.97 53.17
CA ILE A 850 -15.93 -10.07 54.64
C ILE A 850 -16.20 -8.72 55.32
N GLY A 851 -16.37 -7.65 54.53
CA GLY A 851 -16.68 -6.31 55.04
C GLY A 851 -16.77 -5.27 53.94
N ARG A 852 -16.91 -4.02 54.37
CA ARG A 852 -16.87 -2.82 53.53
C ARG A 852 -15.93 -1.77 54.12
N LEU A 853 -15.27 -1.02 53.24
CA LEU A 853 -14.51 0.18 53.56
C LEU A 853 -15.21 1.39 52.92
N MET A 854 -15.64 2.33 53.75
CA MET A 854 -16.09 3.64 53.29
C MET A 854 -14.89 4.58 53.22
N VAL A 855 -14.70 5.22 52.07
CA VAL A 855 -13.58 6.12 51.80
C VAL A 855 -14.13 7.48 51.39
N ASN A 856 -13.72 8.53 52.09
CA ASN A 856 -13.95 9.91 51.71
C ASN A 856 -12.62 10.56 51.33
N ILE A 857 -12.47 10.89 50.05
CA ILE A 857 -11.34 11.68 49.53
C ILE A 857 -11.65 13.15 49.78
N VAL A 858 -10.96 13.74 50.77
CA VAL A 858 -11.28 15.09 51.27
C VAL A 858 -10.63 16.14 50.37
N GLU A 859 -9.30 16.20 50.37
CA GLU A 859 -8.54 17.20 49.63
C GLU A 859 -7.13 16.72 49.28
N GLY A 860 -6.54 17.34 48.27
CA GLY A 860 -5.11 17.26 47.95
C GLY A 860 -4.42 18.52 48.42
N ILE A 861 -3.15 18.42 48.79
CA ILE A 861 -2.34 19.53 49.32
C ILE A 861 -1.04 19.60 48.53
N GLU A 862 -0.68 20.79 48.05
CA GLU A 862 0.59 21.08 47.35
C GLU A 862 0.95 20.07 46.25
N LEU A 863 -0.04 19.66 45.45
CA LEU A 863 0.16 18.73 44.34
C LEU A 863 1.19 19.27 43.34
N LYS A 864 1.87 18.34 42.65
CA LYS A 864 2.82 18.67 41.59
C LYS A 864 2.15 19.56 40.52
N PRO A 865 2.73 20.73 40.17
CA PRO A 865 2.25 21.53 39.04
C PRO A 865 2.61 20.83 37.71
N CYS A 866 1.62 20.67 36.83
CA CYS A 866 1.82 20.03 35.52
C CYS A 866 1.58 20.98 34.32
N ARG A 867 0.82 22.06 34.48
CA ARG A 867 0.55 23.01 33.39
C ARG A 867 1.52 24.19 33.40
N SER A 868 1.65 24.86 32.24
CA SER A 868 2.61 25.96 32.01
C SER A 868 2.38 27.18 32.91
N HIS A 869 1.16 27.40 33.40
CA HIS A 869 0.83 28.44 34.39
C HIS A 869 1.05 28.01 35.85
N GLY A 870 1.65 26.84 36.08
CA GLY A 870 2.00 26.36 37.42
C GLY A 870 0.81 25.84 38.25
N LYS A 871 -0.30 25.46 37.60
CA LYS A 871 -1.46 24.79 38.22
C LYS A 871 -1.71 23.42 37.59
N SER A 872 -2.71 22.72 38.10
CA SER A 872 -3.14 21.39 37.67
C SER A 872 -4.67 21.30 37.70
N ASN A 873 -5.26 20.39 36.93
CA ASN A 873 -6.66 19.97 36.97
C ASN A 873 -6.76 18.55 37.57
N PRO A 874 -6.55 18.38 38.89
CA PRO A 874 -6.40 17.08 39.48
C PRO A 874 -7.74 16.35 39.73
N TYR A 875 -7.72 15.02 39.56
CA TYR A 875 -8.74 14.09 40.03
C TYR A 875 -8.07 12.86 40.68
N CYS A 876 -8.80 12.13 41.52
CA CYS A 876 -8.30 10.90 42.15
C CYS A 876 -9.00 9.68 41.56
N GLU A 877 -8.21 8.66 41.23
CA GLU A 877 -8.66 7.28 41.03
C GLU A 877 -8.35 6.47 42.30
N VAL A 878 -9.38 5.90 42.90
CA VAL A 878 -9.31 5.08 44.11
C VAL A 878 -9.63 3.65 43.75
N THR A 879 -8.70 2.73 43.98
CA THR A 879 -8.84 1.32 43.60
C THR A 879 -8.58 0.38 44.76
N MET A 880 -9.24 -0.79 44.73
CA MET A 880 -9.00 -1.91 45.64
C MET A 880 -9.30 -3.21 44.90
N GLY A 881 -8.25 -3.92 44.50
CA GLY A 881 -8.36 -5.04 43.57
C GLY A 881 -9.01 -4.61 42.25
N SER A 882 -10.14 -5.22 41.89
CA SER A 882 -10.89 -4.89 40.66
C SER A 882 -11.88 -3.72 40.81
N GLN A 883 -12.06 -3.21 42.03
CA GLN A 883 -12.99 -2.11 42.31
C GLN A 883 -12.29 -0.77 42.07
N CYS A 884 -12.96 0.18 41.41
CA CYS A 884 -12.39 1.47 41.04
C CYS A 884 -13.46 2.58 41.11
N HIS A 885 -13.12 3.69 41.76
CA HIS A 885 -13.92 4.91 41.84
C HIS A 885 -13.07 6.12 41.41
N ILE A 886 -13.68 7.08 40.71
CA ILE A 886 -12.99 8.27 40.19
C ILE A 886 -13.72 9.51 40.72
N THR A 887 -12.98 10.47 41.27
CA THR A 887 -13.55 11.74 41.75
C THR A 887 -13.82 12.70 40.60
N LYS A 888 -14.55 13.79 40.87
CA LYS A 888 -14.61 14.91 39.92
C LYS A 888 -13.23 15.55 39.77
N THR A 889 -12.95 16.07 38.58
CA THR A 889 -11.79 16.94 38.33
C THR A 889 -12.06 18.33 38.89
N ILE A 890 -11.09 18.90 39.61
CA ILE A 890 -11.13 20.29 40.07
C ILE A 890 -10.12 21.08 39.24
N GLN A 891 -10.52 22.25 38.73
CA GLN A 891 -9.70 23.01 37.79
C GLN A 891 -8.71 23.97 38.47
N ASP A 892 -7.57 24.19 37.83
CA ASP A 892 -6.55 25.21 38.10
C ASP A 892 -6.12 25.33 39.57
N THR A 893 -5.91 24.19 40.22
CA THR A 893 -5.53 24.14 41.64
C THR A 893 -4.51 23.05 41.94
N LEU A 894 -3.59 23.36 42.87
CA LEU A 894 -2.71 22.37 43.50
C LEU A 894 -3.27 21.89 44.85
N ASN A 895 -4.39 22.48 45.29
CA ASN A 895 -5.05 22.17 46.56
C ASN A 895 -6.56 21.86 46.32
N PRO A 896 -6.89 20.80 45.58
CA PRO A 896 -8.27 20.47 45.25
C PRO A 896 -9.03 19.98 46.47
N LYS A 897 -10.29 20.40 46.63
CA LYS A 897 -11.21 19.85 47.64
C LYS A 897 -12.28 19.01 46.95
N TRP A 898 -12.12 17.69 46.98
CA TRP A 898 -13.02 16.76 46.29
C TRP A 898 -14.25 16.40 47.12
N ASN A 899 -14.07 16.17 48.42
CA ASN A 899 -15.12 15.68 49.33
C ASN A 899 -15.95 14.53 48.73
N SER A 900 -15.26 13.55 48.13
CA SER A 900 -15.88 12.48 47.35
C SER A 900 -15.93 11.19 48.15
N ASN A 901 -17.15 10.69 48.38
CA ASN A 901 -17.38 9.43 49.08
C ASN A 901 -17.47 8.26 48.11
N CYS A 902 -16.84 7.14 48.44
CA CYS A 902 -16.94 5.87 47.73
C CYS A 902 -16.87 4.70 48.72
N GLN A 903 -17.29 3.51 48.26
CA GLN A 903 -17.33 2.30 49.07
C GLN A 903 -16.64 1.15 48.36
N PHE A 904 -15.95 0.30 49.11
CA PHE A 904 -15.28 -0.89 48.60
C PHE A 904 -15.66 -2.10 49.45
N PHE A 905 -15.91 -3.24 48.81
CA PHE A 905 -16.06 -4.52 49.49
C PHE A 905 -14.69 -5.15 49.73
N ILE A 906 -14.49 -5.69 50.92
CA ILE A 906 -13.22 -6.29 51.32
C ILE A 906 -13.32 -7.79 51.12
N LYS A 907 -12.40 -8.37 50.37
CA LYS A 907 -12.31 -9.81 50.17
C LYS A 907 -11.37 -10.45 51.19
N ASP A 908 -10.24 -9.81 51.45
CA ASP A 908 -9.20 -10.31 52.34
C ASP A 908 -8.54 -9.15 53.09
N LEU A 909 -8.60 -9.20 54.42
CA LEU A 909 -8.07 -8.16 55.29
C LEU A 909 -6.54 -7.97 55.17
N GLU A 910 -5.80 -9.05 54.90
CA GLU A 910 -4.34 -9.06 54.86
C GLU A 910 -3.80 -8.76 53.47
N GLN A 911 -4.54 -9.15 52.42
CA GLN A 911 -4.12 -8.96 51.03
C GLN A 911 -4.68 -7.71 50.36
N ASP A 912 -5.86 -7.22 50.77
CA ASP A 912 -6.46 -6.06 50.12
C ASP A 912 -5.69 -4.78 50.46
N VAL A 913 -5.44 -4.00 49.41
CA VAL A 913 -4.75 -2.71 49.46
C VAL A 913 -5.62 -1.66 48.80
N LEU A 914 -5.86 -0.55 49.50
CA LEU A 914 -6.46 0.64 48.94
C LEU A 914 -5.36 1.46 48.26
N CYS A 915 -5.43 1.58 46.94
CA CYS A 915 -4.54 2.43 46.15
C CYS A 915 -5.26 3.72 45.77
N ILE A 916 -4.65 4.86 46.01
CA ILE A 916 -5.16 6.17 45.63
C ILE A 916 -4.15 6.83 44.72
N THR A 917 -4.54 7.05 43.48
CA THR A 917 -3.70 7.67 42.46
C THR A 917 -4.31 9.00 42.04
N VAL A 918 -3.52 10.06 42.03
CA VAL A 918 -3.94 11.38 41.59
C VAL A 918 -3.44 11.58 40.16
N PHE A 919 -4.33 12.07 39.29
CA PHE A 919 -4.05 12.33 37.88
C PHE A 919 -4.41 13.76 37.51
N GLU A 920 -3.66 14.32 36.58
CA GLU A 920 -3.96 15.55 35.85
C GLU A 920 -4.87 15.20 34.68
N ARG A 921 -6.06 15.78 34.65
CA ARG A 921 -7.00 15.54 33.55
C ARG A 921 -6.48 16.20 32.27
N ASP A 922 -6.29 15.42 31.21
CA ASP A 922 -5.85 15.90 29.90
C ASP A 922 -6.89 15.54 28.81
N GLN A 923 -7.15 16.48 27.91
CA GLN A 923 -8.18 16.39 26.88
C GLN A 923 -7.63 15.77 25.60
N PHE A 924 -6.35 15.98 25.28
CA PHE A 924 -5.76 15.57 24.01
C PHE A 924 -4.82 14.37 24.15
N SER A 925 -4.36 14.07 25.35
CA SER A 925 -3.46 12.97 25.65
C SER A 925 -3.89 12.21 26.90
N PRO A 926 -3.33 11.01 27.18
CA PRO A 926 -3.59 10.33 28.44
C PRO A 926 -3.30 11.21 29.66
N ASP A 927 -4.11 11.07 30.70
CA ASP A 927 -4.00 11.86 31.92
C ASP A 927 -2.62 11.69 32.61
N ASP A 928 -2.01 12.80 33.00
CA ASP A 928 -0.66 12.85 33.56
C ASP A 928 -0.65 12.41 35.03
N PHE A 929 0.38 11.65 35.43
CA PHE A 929 0.49 11.15 36.80
C PHE A 929 0.92 12.25 37.79
N LEU A 930 0.12 12.46 38.85
CA LEU A 930 0.37 13.43 39.92
C LEU A 930 0.75 12.80 41.27
N GLY A 931 0.93 11.47 41.31
CA GLY A 931 1.39 10.76 42.50
C GLY A 931 0.41 9.69 42.97
N ARG A 932 0.90 8.76 43.79
CA ARG A 932 0.08 7.68 44.35
C ARG A 932 0.42 7.38 45.80
N THR A 933 -0.54 6.84 46.53
CA THR A 933 -0.34 6.30 47.88
C THR A 933 -1.14 5.01 48.04
N GLU A 934 -0.68 4.14 48.92
CA GLU A 934 -1.25 2.81 49.13
C GLU A 934 -1.41 2.55 50.63
N ILE A 935 -2.53 1.94 51.02
CA ILE A 935 -2.84 1.63 52.42
C ILE A 935 -3.37 0.20 52.48
N ARG A 936 -2.71 -0.67 53.24
CA ARG A 936 -3.24 -2.03 53.48
C ARG A 936 -4.46 -1.96 54.37
N VAL A 937 -5.48 -2.78 54.08
CA VAL A 937 -6.71 -2.80 54.89
C VAL A 937 -6.41 -3.24 56.34
N ALA A 938 -5.46 -4.15 56.55
CA ALA A 938 -4.96 -4.53 57.88
C ALA A 938 -4.45 -3.33 58.70
N ASP A 939 -3.74 -2.38 58.07
CA ASP A 939 -3.23 -1.18 58.75
C ASP A 939 -4.38 -0.23 59.13
N ILE A 940 -5.42 -0.14 58.28
CA ILE A 940 -6.63 0.63 58.59
C ILE A 940 -7.33 0.04 59.82
N LYS A 941 -7.47 -1.29 59.89
CA LYS A 941 -8.06 -1.99 61.04
C LYS A 941 -7.30 -1.71 62.33
N LYS A 942 -5.96 -1.77 62.25
CA LYS A 942 -5.07 -1.51 63.40
C LYS A 942 -5.20 -0.06 63.90
N ASP A 943 -5.26 0.90 62.99
CA ASP A 943 -5.34 2.32 63.33
C ASP A 943 -6.74 2.74 63.80
N GLN A 944 -7.79 2.13 63.26
CA GLN A 944 -9.18 2.39 63.65
C GLN A 944 -9.49 1.86 65.06
N GLY A 945 -9.01 0.66 65.40
CA GLY A 945 -9.30 0.04 66.69
C GLY A 945 -10.81 0.05 67.00
N SER A 946 -11.20 0.57 68.17
CA SER A 946 -12.60 0.75 68.58
C SER A 946 -13.13 2.20 68.38
N LYS A 947 -12.41 3.04 67.63
CA LYS A 947 -12.63 4.50 67.59
C LYS A 947 -13.04 4.98 66.20
N GLY A 948 -14.25 4.67 65.75
CA GLY A 948 -14.93 5.35 64.62
C GLY A 948 -14.08 5.52 63.33
N PRO A 949 -14.46 6.44 62.43
CA PRO A 949 -13.69 6.71 61.21
C PRO A 949 -12.32 7.36 61.49
N VAL A 950 -11.26 6.92 60.79
CA VAL A 950 -9.90 7.47 60.88
C VAL A 950 -9.65 8.46 59.75
N THR A 951 -9.03 9.61 60.05
CA THR A 951 -8.54 10.55 59.04
C THR A 951 -7.02 10.47 58.94
N LYS A 952 -6.48 10.34 57.72
CA LYS A 952 -5.04 10.32 57.45
C LYS A 952 -4.67 11.42 56.45
N CYS A 953 -3.53 12.06 56.67
CA CYS A 953 -2.81 12.81 55.63
C CYS A 953 -1.66 11.94 55.14
N LEU A 954 -1.61 11.68 53.84
CA LEU A 954 -0.69 10.72 53.24
C LEU A 954 0.13 11.41 52.15
N LEU A 955 1.44 11.15 52.16
CA LEU A 955 2.32 11.63 51.11
C LEU A 955 2.04 10.86 49.81
N LEU A 956 2.05 11.58 48.68
CA LEU A 956 2.02 10.98 47.36
C LEU A 956 3.45 10.62 46.94
N HIS A 957 3.64 9.37 46.53
CA HIS A 957 4.92 8.82 46.08
C HIS A 957 5.10 8.99 44.57
N GLU A 958 6.35 8.83 44.11
CA GLU A 958 6.80 8.97 42.70
C GLU A 958 6.66 10.39 42.13
N VAL A 959 6.40 11.37 43.00
CA VAL A 959 6.34 12.78 42.68
C VAL A 959 7.10 13.60 43.72
N PRO A 960 7.61 14.79 43.36
CA PRO A 960 8.40 15.62 44.28
C PRO A 960 7.56 16.30 45.37
N THR A 961 6.28 16.53 45.13
CA THR A 961 5.36 17.20 46.06
C THR A 961 3.97 16.58 45.97
N GLY A 962 3.18 16.74 47.04
CA GLY A 962 1.77 16.35 47.07
C GLY A 962 1.43 15.49 48.27
N GLU A 963 0.38 15.87 48.98
CA GLU A 963 -0.26 15.06 50.01
C GLU A 963 -1.75 14.91 49.72
N ILE A 964 -2.36 13.87 50.29
CA ILE A 964 -3.80 13.63 50.19
C ILE A 964 -4.40 13.35 51.56
N VAL A 965 -5.51 14.03 51.86
CA VAL A 965 -6.29 13.84 53.07
C VAL A 965 -7.46 12.91 52.79
N VAL A 966 -7.52 11.81 53.53
CA VAL A 966 -8.54 10.77 53.35
C VAL A 966 -9.15 10.39 54.68
N ARG A 967 -10.46 10.14 54.68
CA ARG A 967 -11.19 9.62 55.84
C ARG A 967 -11.69 8.21 55.52
N LEU A 968 -11.40 7.26 56.40
CA LEU A 968 -11.57 5.83 56.21
C LEU A 968 -12.44 5.29 57.34
N ASP A 969 -13.48 4.52 56.99
CA ASP A 969 -14.32 3.81 57.97
C ASP A 969 -14.50 2.35 57.54
N LEU A 970 -13.78 1.46 58.21
CA LEU A 970 -13.81 0.02 58.00
C LEU A 970 -14.93 -0.62 58.82
N GLN A 971 -15.80 -1.37 58.16
CA GLN A 971 -16.88 -2.13 58.78
C GLN A 971 -16.81 -3.57 58.28
N LEU A 972 -16.44 -4.50 59.16
CA LEU A 972 -16.50 -5.93 58.85
C LEU A 972 -17.93 -6.41 59.01
N PHE A 973 -18.36 -7.32 58.14
CA PHE A 973 -19.64 -7.98 58.34
C PHE A 973 -19.47 -9.01 59.46
N ASP A 974 -20.46 -9.10 60.33
CA ASP A 974 -20.46 -10.14 61.37
C ASP A 974 -20.38 -11.51 60.68
N GLU A 975 -19.45 -12.37 61.12
CA GLU A 975 -19.44 -13.75 60.66
C GLU A 975 -20.79 -14.40 61.01
N PRO A 976 -21.45 -15.10 60.07
CA PRO A 976 -22.72 -15.77 60.32
C PRO A 976 -22.60 -16.86 61.39
#